data_AF-A0A3S0VEI8-F1
#
_entry.id   AF-A0A3S0VEI8-F1
#
_cell.length_a   1.000
_cell.length_b   1.000
_cell.length_c   1.000
_cell.angle_alpha   90.00
_cell.angle_beta   90.00
_cell.angle_gamma   90.00
#
_symmetry.space_group_name_H-M   'P 1'
#
loop_
_entity.id
_entity.type
_entity.pdbx_description
1 polymer ?
#
loop_
_entity_poly.entity_id
_entity_poly.type
_entity_poly.pdbx_seq_one_letter_code
_entity_poly.pdbx_strand_id
1 'polypeptide(L)'
;RRLQPLRPLLADSDRAAVDAAEADALSVRARAALAEARAAVEETTARHVEARQRFEQVCRTQRDAEPELTQAAGLDGQIAALTAEWAAAVRDRDAAIARLAAARDGLDAAERRRSGADADALRLEEWMRERAAFEPVAAQWSRWDAALGRHALAADTRRSAEAEADRHGAEAARLAGEAGRAELELAGAQARLAEADDALLGLQGEAAPSLDDTRRRRVEATERRDRLTALVGVADSASRLAAGQAQADADEARLTADAERDGAQARDSDAERRLRQAALGEAEVTLQRLRLAQREDVASLRARLVPGEACPVCGSDAHPWGVPDRTPLAGLAHDQVHRVAALKGETDGLLARQARHEADERAARAALQALAARRDADRREAAALAGRWTEQAGAFALPAQPDSGAARERLADVETLLARVAADEARALDHRRRFDAAQAERSARTEAVVRTAQAFEGLRRRLAEANHAEALAVARREGAAADRDSALADLAEAFAGEAGWREALEAAPARFRAALAERAAAYQNQRGLLLAARKAAEDATAERAAKGADHEGAQQAEEAARRRADGLAERLSARTDERAALLGGQPVAAARKALDERRREAEARLERATVARQDAASRLSAAEREAETRGEAARACAGKAREAAQILDRAAAGAAATVEEARRGLAAPESELAAEESALAEFETVRRDAALLAAERARLRADHHATGTGRPDGTVEDAAEAAARIAGALEEERLRLGAARGRLDADDRNRARLAGLAAAIAEQRARHELWAGMGQLIGSATGHKMRNFAQSLSLDMLLTHANRHLEDLARRYRLERVAGADLEIQVVDREMGDERRGVHSLSGGELFLVSLALALGLSAMAAGTAGGIGTLFIDEGFGTLDPDSLDVALSCLEALQAGGRQVGVISHVPAMMERIGVQIRVAPLGGGRSRVTVLSTATTLEALGGGRSLTVAS
;
A
#
# COMPACT_ATOMS: atom_id res chain seq x y z
N ARG A 1 16.19 61.58 -80.00
CA ARG A 1 17.44 62.24 -79.54
C ARG A 1 18.24 63.02 -80.63
N ARG A 2 17.74 63.34 -81.84
CA ARG A 2 18.53 63.99 -82.94
C ARG A 2 18.18 65.46 -83.36
N LEU A 3 17.27 66.21 -82.72
CA LEU A 3 16.76 67.56 -83.19
C LEU A 3 17.02 68.78 -82.26
N GLN A 4 17.93 68.70 -81.29
CA GLN A 4 18.10 69.73 -80.23
C GLN A 4 18.74 71.12 -80.57
N PRO A 5 19.51 71.39 -81.65
CA PRO A 5 20.30 72.66 -81.79
C PRO A 5 19.72 73.98 -82.40
N LEU A 6 18.46 74.14 -82.84
CA LEU A 6 17.98 75.29 -83.68
C LEU A 6 17.32 76.53 -82.99
N ARG A 7 17.48 76.76 -81.68
CA ARG A 7 16.64 77.72 -80.89
C ARG A 7 16.93 79.27 -80.95
N PRO A 8 18.14 79.83 -81.20
CA PRO A 8 18.43 81.27 -80.93
C PRO A 8 18.26 82.33 -82.04
N LEU A 9 18.25 81.99 -83.33
CA LEU A 9 18.37 83.01 -84.42
C LEU A 9 17.09 83.82 -84.71
N LEU A 10 15.95 83.46 -84.12
CA LEU A 10 14.62 83.96 -84.49
C LEU A 10 14.27 85.38 -83.96
N ALA A 11 15.19 86.14 -83.35
CA ALA A 11 14.85 87.29 -82.48
C ALA A 11 15.36 88.71 -82.91
N ASP A 12 16.28 88.89 -83.86
CA ASP A 12 16.97 90.20 -84.08
C ASP A 12 16.41 91.14 -85.19
N SER A 13 15.47 90.70 -86.04
CA SER A 13 15.07 91.42 -87.27
C SER A 13 14.19 92.67 -87.09
N ASP A 14 13.50 92.86 -85.96
CA ASP A 14 12.27 93.69 -85.92
C ASP A 14 12.44 95.21 -85.56
N ARG A 15 13.65 95.76 -85.38
CA ARG A 15 13.82 97.02 -84.60
C ARG A 15 14.10 98.35 -85.34
N ALA A 16 14.43 98.38 -86.63
CA ALA A 16 15.19 99.52 -87.20
C ALA A 16 14.42 100.59 -88.04
N ALA A 17 13.08 100.56 -88.16
CA ALA A 17 12.33 101.27 -89.22
C ALA A 17 11.59 102.61 -88.89
N VAL A 18 11.69 103.19 -87.70
CA VAL A 18 10.71 104.20 -87.20
C VAL A 18 11.15 105.69 -87.23
N ASP A 19 12.44 106.03 -87.24
CA ASP A 19 12.90 107.35 -86.72
C ASP A 19 12.93 108.56 -87.71
N ALA A 20 12.45 108.47 -88.96
CA ALA A 20 12.86 109.42 -90.02
C ALA A 20 11.90 110.58 -90.37
N ALA A 21 10.60 110.54 -90.07
CA ALA A 21 9.59 111.40 -90.71
C ALA A 21 9.21 112.69 -89.95
N GLU A 22 9.79 112.97 -88.79
CA GLU A 22 9.14 113.79 -87.77
C GLU A 22 9.58 115.27 -87.73
N ALA A 23 10.64 115.67 -88.42
CA ALA A 23 11.40 116.86 -88.03
C ALA A 23 11.12 118.18 -88.80
N ASP A 24 10.45 118.19 -89.96
CA ASP A 24 10.29 119.39 -90.82
C ASP A 24 9.11 120.31 -90.44
N ALA A 25 8.01 119.76 -89.92
CA ALA A 25 6.78 120.50 -89.59
C ALA A 25 6.91 121.49 -88.40
N LEU A 26 8.07 121.53 -87.75
CA LEU A 26 8.22 122.14 -86.43
C LEU A 26 8.74 123.59 -86.45
N SER A 27 9.19 124.13 -87.60
CA SER A 27 9.77 125.48 -87.68
C SER A 27 8.73 126.63 -87.75
N VAL A 28 7.72 126.52 -88.61
CA VAL A 28 6.74 127.60 -88.86
C VAL A 28 5.85 127.90 -87.64
N ARG A 29 5.58 126.89 -86.81
CA ARG A 29 4.78 127.04 -85.57
C ARG A 29 5.43 127.95 -84.52
N ALA A 30 6.75 128.12 -84.55
CA ALA A 30 7.47 128.77 -83.47
C ALA A 30 7.27 130.30 -83.40
N ARG A 31 6.99 131.00 -84.52
CA ARG A 31 6.83 132.48 -84.51
C ARG A 31 5.48 132.98 -84.00
N ALA A 32 4.39 132.23 -84.20
CA ALA A 32 3.06 132.63 -83.71
C ALA A 32 2.93 132.50 -82.19
N ALA A 33 3.66 131.56 -81.59
CA ALA A 33 3.65 131.28 -80.16
C ALA A 33 4.18 132.44 -79.28
N LEU A 34 4.97 133.35 -79.84
CA LEU A 34 5.57 134.46 -79.08
C LEU A 34 4.55 135.52 -78.62
N ALA A 35 3.57 135.85 -79.46
CA ALA A 35 2.56 136.86 -79.13
C ALA A 35 1.56 136.37 -78.06
N GLU A 36 1.21 135.08 -78.11
CA GLU A 36 0.32 134.41 -77.16
C GLU A 36 0.90 134.33 -75.74
N ALA A 37 2.23 134.18 -75.64
CA ALA A 37 2.91 134.05 -74.36
C ALA A 37 2.87 135.34 -73.50
N ARG A 38 2.67 136.53 -74.08
CA ARG A 38 2.58 137.79 -73.30
C ARG A 38 1.27 137.94 -72.51
N ALA A 39 0.14 137.54 -73.09
CA ALA A 39 -1.17 137.67 -72.43
C ALA A 39 -1.35 136.69 -71.26
N ALA A 40 -0.70 135.52 -71.32
CA ALA A 40 -0.82 134.47 -70.29
C ALA A 40 -0.21 134.85 -68.92
N VAL A 41 0.72 135.81 -68.86
CA VAL A 41 1.40 136.22 -67.62
C VAL A 41 0.47 137.02 -66.69
N GLU A 42 -0.43 137.83 -67.25
CA GLU A 42 -1.35 138.67 -66.46
C GLU A 42 -2.45 137.82 -65.79
N GLU A 43 -3.05 136.88 -66.51
CA GLU A 43 -4.14 136.02 -66.00
C GLU A 43 -3.67 135.08 -64.86
N THR A 44 -2.48 134.52 -64.99
CA THR A 44 -1.94 133.53 -64.03
C THR A 44 -1.56 134.16 -62.69
N THR A 45 -1.28 135.47 -62.65
CA THR A 45 -0.96 136.19 -61.41
C THR A 45 -2.17 136.36 -60.49
N ALA A 46 -3.37 136.60 -61.04
CA ALA A 46 -4.60 136.75 -60.25
C ALA A 46 -5.02 135.44 -59.55
N ARG A 47 -4.89 134.30 -60.24
CA ARG A 47 -5.26 132.97 -59.70
C ARG A 47 -4.41 132.54 -58.49
N HIS A 48 -3.17 133.00 -58.40
CA HIS A 48 -2.27 132.67 -57.28
C HIS A 48 -2.76 133.25 -55.93
N VAL A 49 -3.36 134.45 -55.94
CA VAL A 49 -3.81 135.13 -54.72
C VAL A 49 -5.02 134.42 -54.10
N GLU A 50 -6.01 133.99 -54.90
CA GLU A 50 -7.19 133.28 -54.41
C GLU A 50 -6.84 131.91 -53.80
N ALA A 51 -5.89 131.20 -54.41
CA ALA A 51 -5.47 129.88 -53.92
C ALA A 51 -4.79 129.94 -52.54
N ARG A 52 -4.11 131.06 -52.22
CA ARG A 52 -3.41 131.24 -50.94
C ARG A 52 -4.37 131.38 -49.75
N GLN A 53 -5.45 132.13 -49.92
CA GLN A 53 -6.44 132.36 -48.86
C GLN A 53 -7.18 131.07 -48.45
N ARG A 54 -7.51 130.20 -49.41
CA ARG A 54 -8.15 128.91 -49.13
C ARG A 54 -7.25 127.95 -48.34
N PHE A 55 -5.95 127.94 -48.61
CA PHE A 55 -5.01 127.08 -47.88
C PHE A 55 -4.91 127.43 -46.39
N GLU A 56 -4.89 128.72 -46.06
CA GLU A 56 -4.82 129.19 -44.66
C GLU A 56 -6.07 128.81 -43.84
N GLN A 57 -7.25 128.76 -44.46
CA GLN A 57 -8.51 128.39 -43.79
C GLN A 57 -8.59 126.89 -43.44
N VAL A 58 -8.06 126.02 -44.30
CA VAL A 58 -8.03 124.57 -44.06
C VAL A 58 -7.05 124.19 -42.95
N CYS A 59 -5.92 124.89 -42.84
CA CYS A 59 -4.95 124.66 -41.77
C CYS A 59 -5.49 125.00 -40.37
N ARG A 60 -6.47 125.92 -40.26
CA ARG A 60 -7.11 126.25 -38.96
C ARG A 60 -8.08 125.16 -38.51
N THR A 61 -8.94 124.69 -39.41
CA THR A 61 -9.93 123.64 -39.12
C THR A 61 -9.30 122.31 -38.70
N GLN A 62 -8.08 122.01 -39.16
CA GLN A 62 -7.34 120.81 -38.71
C GLN A 62 -6.80 120.94 -37.28
N ARG A 63 -6.39 122.14 -36.84
CA ARG A 63 -5.87 122.33 -35.46
C ARG A 63 -6.96 122.24 -34.41
N ASP A 64 -8.16 122.69 -34.71
CA ASP A 64 -9.28 122.71 -33.76
C ASP A 64 -9.85 121.30 -33.48
N ALA A 65 -9.65 120.33 -34.40
CA ALA A 65 -10.18 118.97 -34.29
C ALA A 65 -9.24 117.96 -33.59
N GLU A 66 -7.96 118.28 -33.38
CA GLU A 66 -6.95 117.36 -32.83
C GLU A 66 -7.18 116.89 -31.37
N PRO A 67 -7.70 117.71 -30.44
CA PRO A 67 -7.98 117.29 -29.07
C PRO A 67 -9.03 116.18 -28.97
N GLU A 68 -10.14 116.30 -29.72
CA GLU A 68 -11.23 115.32 -29.74
C GLU A 68 -10.80 113.99 -30.37
N LEU A 69 -9.94 114.03 -31.40
CA LEU A 69 -9.38 112.85 -32.06
C LEU A 69 -8.44 112.05 -31.13
N THR A 70 -7.71 112.74 -30.25
CA THR A 70 -6.79 112.10 -29.29
C THR A 70 -7.55 111.41 -28.16
N GLN A 71 -8.61 112.04 -27.65
CA GLN A 71 -9.47 111.45 -26.63
C GLN A 71 -10.23 110.22 -27.15
N ALA A 72 -10.73 110.26 -28.39
CA ALA A 72 -11.39 109.14 -29.03
C ALA A 72 -10.46 107.93 -29.23
N ALA A 73 -9.19 108.15 -29.59
CA ALA A 73 -8.21 107.06 -29.75
C ALA A 73 -7.87 106.36 -28.42
N GLY A 74 -7.85 107.10 -27.31
CA GLY A 74 -7.66 106.53 -25.97
C GLY A 74 -8.83 105.63 -25.54
N LEU A 75 -10.05 106.02 -25.86
CA LEU A 75 -11.25 105.22 -25.61
C LEU A 75 -11.31 103.97 -26.51
N ASP A 76 -10.91 104.06 -27.78
CA ASP A 76 -10.83 102.91 -28.70
C ASP A 76 -9.89 101.81 -28.15
N GLY A 77 -8.74 102.21 -27.55
CA GLY A 77 -7.82 101.28 -26.90
C GLY A 77 -8.38 100.61 -25.64
N GLN A 78 -9.13 101.37 -24.82
CA GLN A 78 -9.78 100.83 -23.61
C GLN A 78 -10.94 99.89 -23.96
N ILE A 79 -11.73 100.20 -24.99
CA ILE A 79 -12.81 99.34 -25.50
C ILE A 79 -12.23 98.02 -26.02
N ALA A 80 -11.14 98.05 -26.78
CA ALA A 80 -10.49 96.83 -27.27
C ALA A 80 -10.00 95.91 -26.13
N ALA A 81 -9.38 96.48 -25.09
CA ALA A 81 -8.95 95.73 -23.92
C ALA A 81 -10.14 95.13 -23.13
N LEU A 82 -11.17 95.94 -22.84
CA LEU A 82 -12.38 95.49 -22.15
C LEU A 82 -13.17 94.45 -22.96
N THR A 83 -13.17 94.54 -24.30
CA THR A 83 -13.80 93.53 -25.17
C THR A 83 -13.10 92.18 -25.07
N ALA A 84 -11.76 92.17 -25.03
CA ALA A 84 -10.99 90.95 -24.87
C ALA A 84 -11.18 90.32 -23.47
N GLU A 85 -11.18 91.15 -22.42
CA GLU A 85 -11.46 90.72 -21.04
C GLU A 85 -12.88 90.18 -20.88
N TRP A 86 -13.88 90.86 -21.44
CA TRP A 86 -15.27 90.40 -21.42
C TRP A 86 -15.44 89.07 -22.16
N ALA A 87 -14.85 88.93 -23.36
CA ALA A 87 -14.89 87.68 -24.11
C ALA A 87 -14.21 86.52 -23.36
N ALA A 88 -13.15 86.78 -22.59
CA ALA A 88 -12.54 85.79 -21.70
C ALA A 88 -13.48 85.42 -20.53
N ALA A 89 -14.08 86.40 -19.87
CA ALA A 89 -15.02 86.17 -18.78
C ALA A 89 -16.28 85.41 -19.22
N VAL A 90 -16.77 85.65 -20.44
CA VAL A 90 -17.88 84.88 -21.03
C VAL A 90 -17.49 83.41 -21.26
N ARG A 91 -16.28 83.13 -21.76
CA ARG A 91 -15.79 81.76 -21.89
C ARG A 91 -15.64 81.05 -20.54
N ASP A 92 -15.14 81.76 -19.52
CA ASP A 92 -15.03 81.24 -18.17
C ASP A 92 -16.41 80.92 -17.57
N ARG A 93 -17.40 81.79 -17.79
CA ARG A 93 -18.80 81.55 -17.39
C ARG A 93 -19.38 80.32 -18.08
N ASP A 94 -19.23 80.21 -19.40
CA ASP A 94 -19.80 79.08 -20.16
C ASP A 94 -19.13 77.75 -19.74
N ALA A 95 -17.82 77.76 -19.45
CA ALA A 95 -17.12 76.62 -18.87
C ALA A 95 -17.61 76.27 -17.45
N ALA A 96 -17.90 77.28 -16.62
CA ALA A 96 -18.45 77.07 -15.28
C ALA A 96 -19.89 76.50 -15.33
N ILE A 97 -20.73 76.95 -16.27
CA ILE A 97 -22.07 76.38 -16.51
C ILE A 97 -21.96 74.90 -16.90
N ALA A 98 -21.06 74.55 -17.82
CA ALA A 98 -20.85 73.18 -18.22
C ALA A 98 -20.36 72.30 -17.05
N ARG A 99 -19.45 72.82 -16.21
CA ARG A 99 -18.98 72.14 -15.00
C ARG A 99 -20.11 71.94 -13.99
N LEU A 100 -20.96 72.94 -13.77
CA LEU A 100 -22.11 72.83 -12.87
C LEU A 100 -23.10 71.75 -13.33
N ALA A 101 -23.41 71.69 -14.64
CA ALA A 101 -24.24 70.64 -15.21
C ALA A 101 -23.64 69.25 -14.97
N ALA A 102 -22.34 69.07 -15.24
CA ALA A 102 -21.65 67.80 -15.00
C ALA A 102 -21.60 67.40 -13.51
N ALA A 103 -21.41 68.37 -12.61
CA ALA A 103 -21.42 68.13 -11.17
C ALA A 103 -22.82 67.71 -10.66
N ARG A 104 -23.89 68.27 -11.24
CA ARG A 104 -25.28 67.89 -10.95
C ARG A 104 -25.58 66.46 -11.39
N ASP A 105 -25.22 66.11 -12.62
CA ASP A 105 -25.40 64.74 -13.14
C ASP A 105 -24.61 63.73 -12.28
N GLY A 106 -23.41 64.11 -11.83
CA GLY A 106 -22.59 63.31 -10.92
C GLY A 106 -23.24 63.11 -9.54
N LEU A 107 -23.87 64.15 -8.99
CA LEU A 107 -24.61 64.06 -7.73
C LEU A 107 -25.85 63.17 -7.85
N ASP A 108 -26.64 63.34 -8.90
CA ASP A 108 -27.85 62.52 -9.15
C ASP A 108 -27.49 61.04 -9.36
N ALA A 109 -26.37 60.75 -10.02
CA ALA A 109 -25.85 59.39 -10.16
C ALA A 109 -25.41 58.77 -8.81
N ALA A 110 -24.75 59.55 -7.95
CA ALA A 110 -24.34 59.10 -6.62
C ALA A 110 -25.56 58.85 -5.70
N GLU A 111 -26.60 59.70 -5.76
CA GLU A 111 -27.83 59.50 -4.98
C GLU A 111 -28.58 58.23 -5.42
N ARG A 112 -28.65 57.94 -6.73
CA ARG A 112 -29.23 56.68 -7.23
C ARG A 112 -28.45 55.46 -6.74
N ARG A 113 -27.11 55.51 -6.75
CA ARG A 113 -26.28 54.41 -6.22
C ARG A 113 -26.54 54.16 -4.73
N ARG A 114 -26.58 55.22 -3.93
CA ARG A 114 -26.89 55.14 -2.50
C ARG A 114 -28.26 54.52 -2.26
N SER A 115 -29.30 55.03 -2.92
CA SER A 115 -30.66 54.49 -2.76
C SER A 115 -30.77 53.02 -3.16
N GLY A 116 -30.04 52.59 -4.20
CA GLY A 116 -29.97 51.17 -4.58
C GLY A 116 -29.29 50.31 -3.51
N ALA A 117 -28.14 50.74 -2.99
CA ALA A 117 -27.42 50.03 -1.94
C ALA A 117 -28.22 49.94 -0.62
N ASP A 118 -28.90 51.02 -0.22
CA ASP A 118 -29.78 51.04 0.95
C ASP A 118 -30.96 50.06 0.80
N ALA A 119 -31.59 50.00 -0.40
CA ALA A 119 -32.67 49.07 -0.68
C ALA A 119 -32.21 47.60 -0.65
N ASP A 120 -31.01 47.32 -1.17
CA ASP A 120 -30.42 45.98 -1.14
C ASP A 120 -30.11 45.55 0.31
N ALA A 121 -29.52 46.45 1.11
CA ALA A 121 -29.27 46.19 2.53
C ALA A 121 -30.57 45.91 3.30
N LEU A 122 -31.61 46.72 3.11
CA LEU A 122 -32.92 46.53 3.75
C LEU A 122 -33.57 45.17 3.39
N ARG A 123 -33.56 44.78 2.12
CA ARG A 123 -34.10 43.47 1.70
C ARG A 123 -33.34 42.31 2.35
N LEU A 124 -32.02 42.41 2.43
CA LEU A 124 -31.18 41.37 3.04
C LEU A 124 -31.36 41.32 4.57
N GLU A 125 -31.55 42.47 5.23
CA GLU A 125 -31.89 42.53 6.66
C GLU A 125 -33.24 41.90 6.96
N GLU A 126 -34.24 42.12 6.11
CA GLU A 126 -35.54 41.47 6.23
C GLU A 126 -35.44 39.94 6.06
N TRP A 127 -34.70 39.49 5.05
CA TRP A 127 -34.44 38.05 4.83
C TRP A 127 -33.75 37.39 6.03
N MET A 128 -32.79 38.09 6.66
CA MET A 128 -32.12 37.63 7.88
C MET A 128 -33.08 37.56 9.06
N ARG A 129 -33.92 38.58 9.23
CA ARG A 129 -34.90 38.67 10.33
C ARG A 129 -35.92 37.55 10.28
N GLU A 130 -36.43 37.22 9.10
CA GLU A 130 -37.33 36.07 8.90
C GLU A 130 -36.69 34.72 9.31
N ARG A 131 -35.36 34.63 9.29
CA ARG A 131 -34.59 33.40 9.54
C ARG A 131 -33.71 33.48 10.79
N ALA A 132 -33.98 34.43 11.68
CA ALA A 132 -33.19 34.66 12.88
C ALA A 132 -33.08 33.42 13.78
N ALA A 133 -34.11 32.57 13.81
CA ALA A 133 -34.11 31.31 14.55
C ALA A 133 -33.02 30.32 14.07
N PHE A 134 -32.55 30.43 12.83
CA PHE A 134 -31.51 29.57 12.26
C PHE A 134 -30.09 30.16 12.40
N GLU A 135 -29.96 31.41 12.85
CA GLU A 135 -28.67 32.08 13.04
C GLU A 135 -27.70 31.28 13.95
N PRO A 136 -28.12 30.74 15.12
CA PRO A 136 -27.21 30.00 16.00
C PRO A 136 -26.63 28.75 15.34
N VAL A 137 -27.41 28.11 14.46
CA VAL A 137 -26.97 26.95 13.67
C VAL A 137 -26.01 27.38 12.56
N ALA A 138 -26.36 28.40 11.79
CA ALA A 138 -25.53 28.86 10.67
C ALA A 138 -24.20 29.49 11.14
N ALA A 139 -24.18 30.19 12.27
CA ALA A 139 -23.00 30.86 12.80
C ALA A 139 -21.93 29.87 13.29
N GLN A 140 -22.33 28.73 13.85
CA GLN A 140 -21.43 27.67 14.34
C GLN A 140 -21.55 26.39 13.50
N TRP A 141 -21.85 26.50 12.20
CA TRP A 141 -22.13 25.35 11.34
C TRP A 141 -21.05 24.26 11.41
N SER A 142 -19.77 24.62 11.47
CA SER A 142 -18.66 23.64 11.59
C SER A 142 -18.74 22.76 12.83
N ARG A 143 -19.17 23.33 13.97
CA ARG A 143 -19.39 22.59 15.22
C ARG A 143 -20.55 21.61 15.08
N TRP A 144 -21.66 22.08 14.52
CA TRP A 144 -22.88 21.27 14.37
C TRP A 144 -22.73 20.19 13.30
N ASP A 145 -22.03 20.48 12.20
CA ASP A 145 -21.67 19.51 11.17
C ASP A 145 -20.80 18.38 11.73
N ALA A 146 -19.84 18.72 12.61
CA ALA A 146 -19.05 17.74 13.32
C ALA A 146 -19.89 16.88 14.27
N ALA A 147 -20.83 17.48 15.02
CA ALA A 147 -21.74 16.74 15.90
C ALA A 147 -22.70 15.82 15.11
N LEU A 148 -23.25 16.27 13.98
CA LEU A 148 -24.04 15.46 13.06
C LEU A 148 -23.21 14.30 12.47
N GLY A 149 -21.93 14.54 12.17
CA GLY A 149 -20.98 13.52 11.75
C GLY A 149 -20.72 12.47 12.82
N ARG A 150 -20.47 12.90 14.08
CA ARG A 150 -20.32 11.99 15.23
C ARG A 150 -21.57 11.14 15.43
N HIS A 151 -22.76 11.75 15.38
CA HIS A 151 -24.02 11.02 15.48
C HIS A 151 -24.16 9.95 14.38
N ALA A 152 -23.90 10.31 13.11
CA ALA A 152 -24.01 9.37 12.00
C ALA A 152 -23.03 8.19 12.13
N LEU A 153 -21.78 8.45 12.54
CA LEU A 153 -20.77 7.42 12.79
C LEU A 153 -21.16 6.51 13.95
N ALA A 154 -21.63 7.09 15.06
CA ALA A 154 -22.08 6.36 16.24
C ALA A 154 -23.29 5.46 15.90
N ALA A 155 -24.26 5.98 15.14
CA ALA A 155 -25.42 5.21 14.69
C ALA A 155 -25.04 4.02 13.79
N ASP A 156 -24.08 4.20 12.89
CA ASP A 156 -23.60 3.12 12.02
C ASP A 156 -22.78 2.08 12.79
N THR A 157 -21.88 2.55 13.66
CA THR A 157 -21.09 1.69 14.54
C THR A 157 -21.99 0.85 15.43
N ARG A 158 -23.05 1.44 15.99
CA ARG A 158 -24.03 0.72 16.82
C ARG A 158 -24.72 -0.39 16.03
N ARG A 159 -25.20 -0.12 14.80
CA ARG A 159 -25.84 -1.14 13.95
C ARG A 159 -24.89 -2.28 13.59
N SER A 160 -23.66 -1.96 13.22
CA SER A 160 -22.65 -2.97 12.88
C SER A 160 -22.28 -3.83 14.10
N ALA A 161 -22.07 -3.19 15.27
CA ALA A 161 -21.78 -3.88 16.52
C ALA A 161 -22.95 -4.76 17.00
N GLU A 162 -24.19 -4.32 16.79
CA GLU A 162 -25.40 -5.10 17.06
C GLU A 162 -25.45 -6.36 16.18
N ALA A 163 -25.22 -6.24 14.87
CA ALA A 163 -25.14 -7.38 13.97
C ALA A 163 -23.96 -8.32 14.26
N GLU A 164 -22.83 -7.81 14.76
CA GLU A 164 -21.70 -8.62 15.24
C GLU A 164 -22.05 -9.37 16.53
N ALA A 165 -22.66 -8.69 17.50
CA ALA A 165 -23.10 -9.30 18.76
C ALA A 165 -24.09 -10.44 18.48
N ASP A 166 -25.10 -10.23 17.63
CA ASP A 166 -26.08 -11.25 17.26
C ASP A 166 -25.41 -12.47 16.60
N ARG A 167 -24.44 -12.25 15.70
CA ARG A 167 -23.69 -13.33 15.04
C ARG A 167 -22.84 -14.13 16.02
N HIS A 168 -22.11 -13.45 16.90
CA HIS A 168 -21.27 -14.11 17.89
C HIS A 168 -22.08 -14.84 18.96
N GLY A 169 -23.21 -14.26 19.39
CA GLY A 169 -24.15 -14.91 20.32
C GLY A 169 -24.79 -16.17 19.71
N ALA A 170 -25.16 -16.14 18.42
CA ALA A 170 -25.65 -17.33 17.73
C ALA A 170 -24.58 -18.44 17.62
N GLU A 171 -23.32 -18.07 17.34
CA GLU A 171 -22.20 -19.01 17.31
C GLU A 171 -21.90 -19.60 18.69
N ALA A 172 -21.90 -18.77 19.73
CA ALA A 172 -21.72 -19.20 21.11
C ALA A 172 -22.83 -20.18 21.54
N ALA A 173 -24.09 -19.89 21.23
CA ALA A 173 -25.20 -20.78 21.52
C ALA A 173 -25.05 -22.15 20.82
N ARG A 174 -24.60 -22.17 19.56
CA ARG A 174 -24.32 -23.41 18.82
C ARG A 174 -23.18 -24.20 19.46
N LEU A 175 -22.05 -23.55 19.74
CA LEU A 175 -20.87 -24.17 20.36
C LEU A 175 -21.16 -24.68 21.77
N ALA A 176 -22.02 -24.00 22.54
CA ALA A 176 -22.48 -24.47 23.84
C ALA A 176 -23.28 -25.78 23.70
N GLY A 177 -24.16 -25.87 22.70
CA GLY A 177 -24.87 -27.10 22.37
C GLY A 177 -23.95 -28.26 21.97
N GLU A 178 -22.94 -27.99 21.15
CA GLU A 178 -21.93 -28.99 20.75
C GLU A 178 -21.05 -29.43 21.93
N ALA A 179 -20.59 -28.49 22.76
CA ALA A 179 -19.79 -28.77 23.95
C ALA A 179 -20.57 -29.63 24.95
N GLY A 180 -21.85 -29.34 25.18
CA GLY A 180 -22.70 -30.15 26.06
C GLY A 180 -22.89 -31.59 25.57
N ARG A 181 -22.97 -31.83 24.26
CA ARG A 181 -23.00 -33.19 23.70
C ARG A 181 -21.66 -33.91 23.88
N ALA A 182 -20.55 -33.22 23.62
CA ALA A 182 -19.21 -33.77 23.79
C ALA A 182 -18.89 -34.09 25.26
N GLU A 183 -19.41 -33.31 26.20
CA GLU A 183 -19.32 -33.59 27.64
C GLU A 183 -20.02 -34.89 28.02
N LEU A 184 -21.24 -35.11 27.50
CA LEU A 184 -21.98 -36.36 27.69
C LEU A 184 -21.25 -37.56 27.06
N GLU A 185 -20.66 -37.40 25.88
CA GLU A 185 -19.87 -38.45 25.23
C GLU A 185 -18.61 -38.80 26.03
N LEU A 186 -17.92 -37.80 26.57
CA LEU A 186 -16.76 -37.99 27.45
C LEU A 186 -17.14 -38.75 28.72
N ALA A 187 -18.23 -38.35 29.39
CA ALA A 187 -18.74 -39.05 30.56
C ALA A 187 -19.08 -40.52 30.23
N GLY A 188 -19.71 -40.77 29.07
CA GLY A 188 -19.97 -42.13 28.58
C GLY A 188 -18.71 -42.94 28.27
N ALA A 189 -17.65 -42.30 27.74
CA ALA A 189 -16.37 -42.96 27.51
C ALA A 189 -15.66 -43.33 28.82
N GLN A 190 -15.72 -42.45 29.82
CA GLN A 190 -15.16 -42.69 31.16
C GLN A 190 -15.88 -43.85 31.87
N ALA A 191 -17.21 -43.93 31.78
CA ALA A 191 -17.97 -45.04 32.33
C ALA A 191 -17.55 -46.39 31.72
N ARG A 192 -17.40 -46.46 30.39
CA ARG A 192 -16.92 -47.68 29.69
C ARG A 192 -15.48 -48.04 30.02
N LEU A 193 -14.62 -47.06 30.34
CA LEU A 193 -13.27 -47.33 30.83
C LEU A 193 -13.33 -47.96 32.23
N ALA A 194 -14.18 -47.45 33.12
CA ALA A 194 -14.39 -48.03 34.45
C ALA A 194 -14.87 -49.48 34.37
N GLU A 195 -15.81 -49.80 33.47
CA GLU A 195 -16.25 -51.18 33.21
C GLU A 195 -15.10 -52.09 32.76
N ALA A 196 -14.21 -51.59 31.89
CA ALA A 196 -13.04 -52.34 31.43
C ALA A 196 -11.97 -52.52 32.52
N ASP A 197 -11.78 -51.51 33.39
CA ASP A 197 -10.91 -51.59 34.57
C ASP A 197 -11.44 -52.64 35.56
N ASP A 198 -12.75 -52.65 35.83
CA ASP A 198 -13.40 -53.64 36.69
C ASP A 198 -13.27 -55.07 36.12
N ALA A 199 -13.46 -55.25 34.81
CA ALA A 199 -13.28 -56.55 34.15
C ALA A 199 -11.83 -57.05 34.25
N LEU A 200 -10.85 -56.16 34.08
CA LEU A 200 -9.43 -56.51 34.22
C LEU A 200 -9.07 -56.86 35.67
N LEU A 201 -9.57 -56.09 36.64
CA LEU A 201 -9.42 -56.39 38.08
C LEU A 201 -10.04 -57.75 38.44
N GLY A 202 -11.22 -58.05 37.89
CA GLY A 202 -11.86 -59.35 38.04
C GLY A 202 -10.97 -60.50 37.56
N LEU A 203 -10.37 -60.36 36.37
CA LEU A 203 -9.42 -61.34 35.83
C LEU A 203 -8.13 -61.42 36.65
N GLN A 204 -7.60 -60.33 37.19
CA GLN A 204 -6.43 -60.37 38.09
C GLN A 204 -6.68 -61.16 39.37
N GLY A 205 -7.92 -61.16 39.86
CA GLY A 205 -8.34 -61.91 41.05
C GLY A 205 -8.65 -63.39 40.80
N GLU A 206 -8.78 -63.83 39.54
CA GLU A 206 -9.04 -65.25 39.23
C GLU A 206 -7.82 -66.13 39.55
N ALA A 207 -8.03 -67.21 40.30
CA ALA A 207 -6.99 -68.20 40.55
C ALA A 207 -6.72 -69.04 39.28
N ALA A 208 -5.64 -68.73 38.56
CA ALA A 208 -5.21 -69.47 37.37
C ALA A 208 -3.89 -70.23 37.60
N PRO A 209 -3.72 -71.45 37.05
CA PRO A 209 -2.45 -72.16 37.09
C PRO A 209 -1.35 -71.36 36.39
N SER A 210 -0.12 -71.41 36.92
CA SER A 210 1.02 -70.78 36.25
C SER A 210 1.38 -71.55 34.97
N LEU A 211 1.49 -70.84 33.84
CA LEU A 211 1.86 -71.43 32.57
C LEU A 211 3.28 -72.03 32.61
N ASP A 212 4.20 -71.40 33.33
CA ASP A 212 5.57 -71.88 33.45
C ASP A 212 5.65 -73.13 34.35
N ASP A 213 4.88 -73.16 35.44
CA ASP A 213 4.79 -74.33 36.31
C ASP A 213 4.15 -75.53 35.59
N THR A 214 3.06 -75.30 34.86
CA THR A 214 2.38 -76.36 34.09
C THR A 214 3.25 -76.90 32.96
N ARG A 215 3.99 -76.03 32.24
CA ARG A 215 4.97 -76.46 31.22
C ARG A 215 6.11 -77.28 31.81
N ARG A 216 6.66 -76.88 32.96
CA ARG A 216 7.69 -77.65 33.68
C ARG A 216 7.16 -79.04 34.07
N ARG A 217 6.01 -79.10 34.73
CA ARG A 217 5.34 -80.36 35.12
C ARG A 217 5.06 -81.26 33.91
N ARG A 218 4.74 -80.71 32.74
CA ARG A 218 4.53 -81.46 31.51
C ARG A 218 5.81 -82.11 31.00
N VAL A 219 6.93 -81.38 30.99
CA VAL A 219 8.24 -81.92 30.58
C VAL A 219 8.65 -83.06 31.50
N GLU A 220 8.60 -82.85 32.81
CA GLU A 220 8.94 -83.87 33.81
C GLU A 220 8.07 -85.14 33.68
N ALA A 221 6.76 -84.97 33.52
CA ALA A 221 5.84 -86.10 33.34
C ALA A 221 6.04 -86.83 31.99
N THR A 222 6.41 -86.11 30.92
CA THR A 222 6.70 -86.70 29.61
C THR A 222 7.96 -87.54 29.64
N GLU A 223 9.04 -87.03 30.25
CA GLU A 223 10.26 -87.82 30.47
C GLU A 223 10.01 -89.07 31.32
N ARG A 224 9.14 -88.95 32.33
CA ARG A 224 8.75 -90.07 33.19
C ARG A 224 7.98 -91.14 32.41
N ARG A 225 7.08 -90.73 31.51
CA ARG A 225 6.34 -91.62 30.60
C ARG A 225 7.31 -92.37 29.68
N ASP A 226 8.24 -91.66 29.03
CA ASP A 226 9.13 -92.27 28.04
C ASP A 226 10.04 -93.34 28.65
N ARG A 227 10.56 -93.08 29.85
CA ARG A 227 11.34 -94.07 30.61
C ARG A 227 10.51 -95.29 31.02
N LEU A 228 9.26 -95.10 31.46
CA LEU A 228 8.34 -96.20 31.79
C LEU A 228 7.97 -97.03 30.55
N THR A 229 7.71 -96.39 29.40
CA THR A 229 7.44 -97.08 28.13
C THR A 229 8.62 -97.96 27.70
N ALA A 230 9.85 -97.46 27.85
CA ALA A 230 11.05 -98.25 27.58
C ALA A 230 11.15 -99.48 28.53
N LEU A 231 10.85 -99.31 29.82
CA LEU A 231 10.82 -100.40 30.79
C LEU A 231 9.74 -101.45 30.49
N VAL A 232 8.53 -101.05 30.07
CA VAL A 232 7.49 -101.98 29.59
C VAL A 232 8.03 -102.83 28.44
N GLY A 233 8.73 -102.21 27.47
CA GLY A 233 9.36 -102.93 26.36
C GLY A 233 10.44 -103.93 26.78
N VAL A 234 11.22 -103.60 27.83
CA VAL A 234 12.20 -104.51 28.44
C VAL A 234 11.51 -105.69 29.12
N ALA A 235 10.46 -105.46 29.91
CA ALA A 235 9.72 -106.52 30.58
C ALA A 235 9.01 -107.47 29.61
N ASP A 236 8.35 -106.94 28.58
CA ASP A 236 7.68 -107.77 27.56
C ASP A 236 8.68 -108.64 26.79
N SER A 237 9.87 -108.12 26.52
CA SER A 237 10.94 -108.89 25.87
C SER A 237 11.49 -109.98 26.78
N ALA A 238 11.65 -109.71 28.08
CA ALA A 238 12.07 -110.70 29.08
C ALA A 238 11.02 -111.82 29.25
N SER A 239 9.73 -111.49 29.30
CA SER A 239 8.65 -112.50 29.38
C SER A 239 8.61 -113.39 28.13
N ARG A 240 8.82 -112.83 26.92
CA ARG A 240 8.91 -113.63 25.68
C ARG A 240 10.08 -114.63 25.71
N LEU A 241 11.24 -114.20 26.17
CA LEU A 241 12.42 -115.07 26.29
C LEU A 241 12.22 -116.17 27.34
N ALA A 242 11.59 -115.87 28.48
CA ALA A 242 11.27 -116.88 29.50
C ALA A 242 10.31 -117.96 28.97
N ALA A 243 9.29 -117.58 28.20
CA ALA A 243 8.40 -118.54 27.53
C ALA A 243 9.15 -119.39 26.49
N GLY A 244 10.08 -118.80 25.74
CA GLY A 244 10.94 -119.51 24.79
C GLY A 244 11.87 -120.54 25.46
N GLN A 245 12.41 -120.21 26.63
CA GLN A 245 13.25 -121.14 27.42
C GLN A 245 12.46 -122.35 27.92
N ALA A 246 11.24 -122.15 28.43
CA ALA A 246 10.38 -123.25 28.88
C ALA A 246 10.04 -124.23 27.75
N GLN A 247 9.81 -123.72 26.53
CA GLN A 247 9.59 -124.55 25.34
C GLN A 247 10.86 -125.33 24.94
N ALA A 248 12.02 -124.68 25.00
CA ALA A 248 13.30 -125.33 24.70
C ALA A 248 13.65 -126.44 25.71
N ASP A 249 13.30 -126.28 26.99
CA ASP A 249 13.49 -127.32 28.01
C ASP A 249 12.62 -128.57 27.73
N ALA A 250 11.40 -128.38 27.24
CA ALA A 250 10.52 -129.48 26.84
C ALA A 250 11.03 -130.21 25.57
N ASP A 251 11.60 -129.46 24.62
CA ASP A 251 12.18 -130.03 23.40
C ASP A 251 13.46 -130.85 23.68
N GLU A 252 14.29 -130.43 24.64
CA GLU A 252 15.49 -131.15 25.07
C GLU A 252 15.14 -132.51 25.70
N ALA A 253 14.15 -132.53 26.59
CA ALA A 253 13.69 -133.77 27.23
C ALA A 253 13.17 -134.78 26.19
N ARG A 254 12.41 -134.30 25.19
CA ARG A 254 11.89 -135.15 24.11
C ARG A 254 13.01 -135.73 23.24
N LEU A 255 13.91 -134.88 22.74
CA LEU A 255 15.00 -135.31 21.84
C LEU A 255 16.00 -136.25 22.53
N THR A 256 16.23 -136.07 23.83
CA THR A 256 17.07 -136.98 24.64
C THR A 256 16.43 -138.36 24.72
N ALA A 257 15.13 -138.43 25.01
CA ALA A 257 14.39 -139.69 25.07
C ALA A 257 14.33 -140.41 23.71
N ASP A 258 14.21 -139.68 22.59
CA ASP A 258 14.25 -140.24 21.24
C ASP A 258 15.63 -140.85 20.93
N ALA A 259 16.72 -140.13 21.21
CA ALA A 259 18.09 -140.62 21.00
C ALA A 259 18.39 -141.90 21.82
N GLU A 260 17.96 -141.95 23.08
CA GLU A 260 18.14 -143.13 23.93
C GLU A 260 17.32 -144.34 23.45
N ARG A 261 16.07 -144.09 23.03
CA ARG A 261 15.17 -145.13 22.51
C ARG A 261 15.74 -145.77 21.24
N ASP A 262 16.14 -144.95 20.27
CA ASP A 262 16.65 -145.44 18.99
C ASP A 262 17.99 -146.17 19.17
N GLY A 263 18.88 -145.65 20.03
CA GLY A 263 20.12 -146.34 20.38
C GLY A 263 19.90 -147.68 21.10
N ALA A 264 18.84 -147.83 21.89
CA ALA A 264 18.46 -149.11 22.49
C ALA A 264 17.93 -150.10 21.44
N GLN A 265 17.04 -149.65 20.55
CA GLN A 265 16.46 -150.50 19.50
C GLN A 265 17.50 -150.99 18.47
N ALA A 266 18.52 -150.17 18.18
CA ALA A 266 19.66 -150.58 17.37
C ALA A 266 20.44 -151.74 18.02
N ARG A 267 20.71 -151.66 19.33
CA ARG A 267 21.41 -152.70 20.09
C ARG A 267 20.62 -154.01 20.17
N ASP A 268 19.32 -153.94 20.42
CA ASP A 268 18.46 -155.12 20.46
C ASP A 268 18.40 -155.83 19.11
N SER A 269 18.28 -155.07 18.02
CA SER A 269 18.29 -155.61 16.65
C SER A 269 19.62 -156.31 16.31
N ASP A 270 20.76 -155.77 16.75
CA ASP A 270 22.07 -156.43 16.58
C ASP A 270 22.17 -157.74 17.37
N ALA A 271 21.69 -157.75 18.63
CA ALA A 271 21.69 -158.94 19.47
C ALA A 271 20.84 -160.07 18.85
N GLU A 272 19.64 -159.76 18.35
CA GLU A 272 18.76 -160.73 17.71
C GLU A 272 19.35 -161.25 16.39
N ARG A 273 19.96 -160.35 15.59
CA ARG A 273 20.66 -160.72 14.34
C ARG A 273 21.76 -161.74 14.60
N ARG A 274 22.58 -161.54 15.64
CA ARG A 274 23.66 -162.46 16.02
C ARG A 274 23.14 -163.85 16.39
N LEU A 275 22.02 -163.92 17.11
CA LEU A 275 21.38 -165.19 17.48
C LEU A 275 20.87 -165.94 16.25
N ARG A 276 20.15 -165.27 15.33
CA ARG A 276 19.66 -165.90 14.09
C ARG A 276 20.78 -166.34 13.16
N GLN A 277 21.86 -165.57 13.10
CA GLN A 277 23.04 -165.91 12.31
C GLN A 277 23.76 -167.16 12.86
N ALA A 278 23.82 -167.34 14.18
CA ALA A 278 24.33 -168.56 14.78
C ALA A 278 23.45 -169.78 14.45
N ALA A 279 22.13 -169.64 14.55
CA ALA A 279 21.17 -170.70 14.21
C ALA A 279 21.22 -171.09 12.72
N LEU A 280 21.43 -170.11 11.83
CA LEU A 280 21.64 -170.34 10.39
C LEU A 280 22.85 -171.24 10.15
N GLY A 281 23.97 -170.94 10.81
CA GLY A 281 25.19 -171.75 10.70
C GLY A 281 25.00 -173.20 11.16
N GLU A 282 24.25 -173.43 12.25
CA GLU A 282 23.94 -174.78 12.73
C GLU A 282 23.07 -175.59 11.76
N ALA A 283 22.04 -174.94 11.20
CA ALA A 283 21.11 -175.58 10.26
C ALA A 283 21.82 -176.01 8.96
N GLU A 284 22.74 -175.19 8.45
CA GLU A 284 23.53 -175.50 7.25
C GLU A 284 24.41 -176.74 7.43
N VAL A 285 25.10 -176.85 8.58
CA VAL A 285 25.94 -178.01 8.92
C VAL A 285 25.10 -179.29 9.01
N THR A 286 23.90 -179.20 9.60
CA THR A 286 22.99 -180.35 9.76
C THR A 286 22.50 -180.88 8.41
N LEU A 287 22.10 -179.98 7.50
CA LEU A 287 21.69 -180.34 6.15
C LEU A 287 22.80 -181.08 5.37
N GLN A 288 24.05 -180.64 5.54
CA GLN A 288 25.21 -181.25 4.88
C GLN A 288 25.44 -182.70 5.34
N ARG A 289 25.24 -182.99 6.63
CA ARG A 289 25.33 -184.35 7.18
C ARG A 289 24.23 -185.27 6.67
N LEU A 290 22.99 -184.79 6.57
CA LEU A 290 21.85 -185.60 6.11
C LEU A 290 22.00 -186.04 4.64
N ARG A 291 22.59 -185.20 3.79
CA ARG A 291 22.86 -185.53 2.38
C ARG A 291 23.87 -186.67 2.21
N LEU A 292 24.84 -186.80 3.13
CA LEU A 292 25.86 -187.87 3.06
C LEU A 292 25.30 -189.26 3.40
N ALA A 293 24.15 -189.36 4.07
CA ALA A 293 23.59 -190.62 4.59
C ALA A 293 22.70 -191.42 3.60
N GLN A 294 22.39 -190.90 2.40
CA GLN A 294 21.51 -191.55 1.40
C GLN A 294 22.29 -192.09 0.17
N ARG A 295 23.15 -193.11 0.32
CA ARG A 295 23.90 -193.71 -0.82
C ARG A 295 23.15 -194.85 -1.53
N GLU A 296 23.29 -194.90 -2.87
CA GLU A 296 22.53 -195.73 -3.82
C GLU A 296 22.66 -197.27 -3.66
N ASP A 297 23.75 -197.79 -3.07
CA ASP A 297 24.01 -199.24 -3.01
C ASP A 297 22.99 -200.03 -2.17
N VAL A 298 22.35 -199.40 -1.17
CA VAL A 298 21.39 -200.05 -0.25
C VAL A 298 19.99 -200.17 -0.85
N ALA A 299 19.65 -199.33 -1.84
CA ALA A 299 18.36 -199.39 -2.54
C ALA A 299 18.31 -200.55 -3.56
N SER A 300 19.43 -200.84 -4.22
CA SER A 300 19.55 -201.89 -5.26
C SER A 300 19.39 -203.32 -4.71
N LEU A 301 19.90 -203.59 -3.50
CA LEU A 301 19.78 -204.90 -2.85
C LEU A 301 18.35 -205.23 -2.38
N ARG A 302 17.52 -204.21 -2.08
CA ARG A 302 16.11 -204.41 -1.68
C ARG A 302 15.19 -204.78 -2.83
N ALA A 303 15.51 -204.35 -4.06
CA ALA A 303 14.66 -204.61 -5.22
C ALA A 303 14.68 -206.08 -5.71
N ARG A 304 15.61 -206.92 -5.22
CA ARG A 304 15.84 -208.29 -5.69
C ARG A 304 15.14 -209.39 -4.86
N LEU A 305 14.27 -209.06 -3.91
CA LEU A 305 13.58 -210.03 -3.05
C LEU A 305 12.27 -210.51 -3.70
N VAL A 306 12.13 -211.82 -3.92
CA VAL A 306 10.92 -212.48 -4.46
C VAL A 306 10.13 -213.15 -3.31
N PRO A 307 8.80 -212.97 -3.22
CA PRO A 307 8.01 -213.56 -2.12
C PRO A 307 7.93 -215.10 -2.22
N GLY A 308 8.17 -215.79 -1.10
CA GLY A 308 8.01 -217.24 -0.98
C GLY A 308 9.25 -218.07 -1.33
N GLU A 309 10.35 -217.44 -1.75
CA GLU A 309 11.65 -218.09 -1.93
C GLU A 309 12.66 -217.60 -0.89
N ALA A 310 13.57 -218.50 -0.48
CA ALA A 310 14.59 -218.19 0.53
C ALA A 310 15.57 -217.11 0.01
N CYS A 311 15.71 -216.03 0.79
CA CYS A 311 16.60 -214.91 0.46
C CYS A 311 18.09 -215.32 0.40
N PRO A 312 18.86 -214.91 -0.64
CA PRO A 312 20.25 -215.33 -0.84
C PRO A 312 21.26 -214.75 0.17
N VAL A 313 20.86 -213.81 1.03
CA VAL A 313 21.74 -213.21 2.05
C VAL A 313 21.49 -213.77 3.46
N CYS A 314 20.25 -214.13 3.79
CA CYS A 314 19.88 -214.49 5.17
C CYS A 314 19.00 -215.74 5.30
N GLY A 315 18.57 -216.37 4.21
CA GLY A 315 17.79 -217.62 4.23
C GLY A 315 16.39 -217.51 4.83
N SER A 316 15.89 -216.29 5.09
CA SER A 316 14.55 -216.05 5.67
C SER A 316 13.50 -215.80 4.58
N ASP A 317 12.32 -216.39 4.76
CA ASP A 317 11.20 -216.35 3.81
C ASP A 317 10.29 -215.11 4.00
N ALA A 318 10.63 -214.18 4.92
CA ALA A 318 9.85 -212.97 5.21
C ALA A 318 10.71 -211.71 5.45
N HIS A 319 10.36 -210.58 4.81
CA HIS A 319 11.02 -209.27 4.96
C HIS A 319 10.01 -208.09 5.03
N PRO A 320 10.05 -207.22 6.07
CA PRO A 320 9.06 -206.15 6.24
C PRO A 320 9.16 -204.98 5.25
N TRP A 321 10.33 -204.69 4.64
CA TRP A 321 10.58 -203.42 3.93
C TRP A 321 11.11 -203.57 2.49
N GLY A 322 10.45 -204.40 1.68
CA GLY A 322 10.82 -204.67 0.29
C GLY A 322 10.42 -203.61 -0.75
N VAL A 323 9.92 -202.43 -0.36
CA VAL A 323 9.39 -201.42 -1.30
C VAL A 323 10.29 -200.16 -1.33
N PRO A 324 10.69 -199.63 -2.50
CA PRO A 324 11.78 -198.63 -2.62
C PRO A 324 11.53 -197.24 -2.01
N ASP A 325 10.28 -196.79 -1.77
CA ASP A 325 9.97 -195.36 -1.54
C ASP A 325 9.54 -194.94 -0.12
N ARG A 326 9.83 -195.71 0.93
CA ARG A 326 9.53 -195.28 2.31
C ARG A 326 10.70 -195.50 3.26
N THR A 327 11.61 -194.53 3.32
CA THR A 327 12.62 -194.43 4.39
C THR A 327 12.49 -193.14 5.19
N PRO A 328 12.64 -193.17 6.53
CA PRO A 328 12.52 -191.98 7.39
C PRO A 328 13.54 -190.86 7.10
N LEU A 329 14.65 -191.17 6.42
CA LEU A 329 15.76 -190.23 6.18
C LEU A 329 15.51 -189.22 5.05
N ALA A 330 14.56 -189.49 4.13
CA ALA A 330 14.26 -188.61 3.01
C ALA A 330 13.47 -187.35 3.42
N GLY A 331 12.49 -187.49 4.32
CA GLY A 331 11.71 -186.35 4.82
C GLY A 331 12.54 -185.33 5.62
N LEU A 332 13.43 -185.82 6.48
CA LEU A 332 14.28 -184.97 7.34
C LEU A 332 15.23 -184.05 6.56
N ALA A 333 15.70 -184.46 5.38
CA ALA A 333 16.60 -183.65 4.56
C ALA A 333 15.87 -182.47 3.88
N HIS A 334 14.61 -182.66 3.48
CA HIS A 334 13.81 -181.61 2.84
C HIS A 334 13.46 -180.49 3.82
N ASP A 335 13.02 -180.83 5.04
CA ASP A 335 12.67 -179.86 6.08
C ASP A 335 13.86 -178.95 6.46
N GLN A 336 15.08 -179.47 6.44
CA GLN A 336 16.27 -178.69 6.76
C GLN A 336 16.68 -177.66 5.70
N VAL A 337 16.37 -177.88 4.42
CA VAL A 337 16.62 -176.88 3.36
C VAL A 337 15.77 -175.63 3.59
N HIS A 338 14.49 -175.82 3.91
CA HIS A 338 13.57 -174.71 4.17
C HIS A 338 13.97 -173.91 5.41
N ARG A 339 14.49 -174.57 6.45
CA ARG A 339 14.96 -173.92 7.68
C ARG A 339 16.14 -172.96 7.42
N VAL A 340 17.10 -173.35 6.59
CA VAL A 340 18.24 -172.49 6.22
C VAL A 340 17.77 -171.23 5.48
N ALA A 341 16.89 -171.38 4.49
CA ALA A 341 16.39 -170.24 3.72
C ALA A 341 15.63 -169.22 4.60
N ALA A 342 14.80 -169.70 5.54
CA ALA A 342 14.07 -168.84 6.47
C ALA A 342 15.00 -168.04 7.39
N LEU A 343 15.98 -168.69 8.01
CA LEU A 343 16.94 -168.03 8.92
C LEU A 343 17.81 -166.98 8.21
N LYS A 344 18.13 -167.20 6.93
CA LYS A 344 18.86 -166.23 6.12
C LYS A 344 18.05 -164.95 5.89
N GLY A 345 16.77 -165.08 5.53
CA GLY A 345 15.86 -163.94 5.36
C GLY A 345 15.62 -163.15 6.65
N GLU A 346 15.52 -163.84 7.80
CA GLU A 346 15.40 -163.19 9.12
C GLU A 346 16.63 -162.32 9.45
N THR A 347 17.83 -162.81 9.13
CA THR A 347 19.09 -162.11 9.45
C THR A 347 19.26 -160.81 8.64
N ASP A 348 18.96 -160.84 7.34
CA ASP A 348 19.04 -159.65 6.48
C ASP A 348 18.01 -158.58 6.90
N GLY A 349 16.80 -159.00 7.31
CA GLY A 349 15.76 -158.09 7.82
C GLY A 349 16.17 -157.35 9.10
N LEU A 350 16.91 -158.02 10.00
CA LEU A 350 17.40 -157.41 11.24
C LEU A 350 18.53 -156.39 10.99
N LEU A 351 19.40 -156.63 10.00
CA LEU A 351 20.46 -155.69 9.63
C LEU A 351 19.89 -154.35 9.12
N ALA A 352 18.85 -154.39 8.30
CA ALA A 352 18.18 -153.18 7.80
C ALA A 352 17.51 -152.38 8.93
N ARG A 353 16.90 -153.06 9.91
CA ARG A 353 16.31 -152.40 11.10
C ARG A 353 17.35 -151.70 11.96
N GLN A 354 18.48 -152.37 12.21
CA GLN A 354 19.59 -151.77 12.96
C GLN A 354 20.08 -150.46 12.32
N ALA A 355 20.36 -150.47 11.02
CA ALA A 355 20.89 -149.30 10.32
C ALA A 355 19.95 -148.09 10.37
N ARG A 356 18.62 -148.32 10.40
CA ARG A 356 17.61 -147.26 10.54
C ARG A 356 17.67 -146.62 11.93
N HIS A 357 17.64 -147.43 12.99
CA HIS A 357 17.70 -146.94 14.36
C HIS A 357 18.99 -146.15 14.66
N GLU A 358 20.13 -146.57 14.10
CA GLU A 358 21.39 -145.82 14.22
C GLU A 358 21.37 -144.46 13.49
N ALA A 359 20.61 -144.35 12.40
CA ALA A 359 20.45 -143.07 11.68
C ALA A 359 19.54 -142.10 12.45
N ASP A 360 18.44 -142.60 13.01
CA ASP A 360 17.49 -141.83 13.81
C ASP A 360 18.17 -141.32 15.11
N GLU A 361 18.98 -142.14 15.78
CA GLU A 361 19.79 -141.73 16.96
C GLU A 361 20.74 -140.55 16.62
N ARG A 362 21.44 -140.62 15.48
CA ARG A 362 22.37 -139.54 15.06
C ARG A 362 21.63 -138.24 14.79
N ALA A 363 20.45 -138.29 14.17
CA ALA A 363 19.64 -137.11 13.88
C ALA A 363 19.16 -136.42 15.18
N ALA A 364 18.68 -137.20 16.15
CA ALA A 364 18.25 -136.68 17.46
C ALA A 364 19.41 -135.99 18.22
N ARG A 365 20.63 -136.56 18.19
CA ARG A 365 21.81 -135.95 18.82
C ARG A 365 22.25 -134.64 18.17
N ALA A 366 22.17 -134.53 16.84
CA ALA A 366 22.48 -133.28 16.13
C ALA A 366 21.48 -132.16 16.49
N ALA A 367 20.19 -132.49 16.63
CA ALA A 367 19.16 -131.55 17.05
C ALA A 367 19.39 -131.04 18.50
N LEU A 368 19.83 -131.91 19.42
CA LEU A 368 20.19 -131.52 20.79
C LEU A 368 21.32 -130.48 20.84
N GLN A 369 22.36 -130.64 20.00
CA GLN A 369 23.47 -129.68 19.95
C GLN A 369 23.03 -128.29 19.46
N ALA A 370 22.15 -128.23 18.45
CA ALA A 370 21.61 -126.97 17.94
C ALA A 370 20.73 -126.26 18.99
N LEU A 371 19.93 -127.03 19.74
CA LEU A 371 19.07 -126.50 20.81
C LEU A 371 19.88 -125.92 21.99
N ALA A 372 21.00 -126.56 22.36
CA ALA A 372 21.89 -126.07 23.41
C ALA A 372 22.49 -124.69 23.08
N ALA A 373 22.97 -124.50 21.84
CA ALA A 373 23.54 -123.23 21.39
C ALA A 373 22.51 -122.09 21.43
N ARG A 374 21.25 -122.36 21.07
CA ARG A 374 20.14 -121.39 21.16
C ARG A 374 19.83 -120.99 22.60
N ARG A 375 19.76 -121.96 23.53
CA ARG A 375 19.50 -121.69 24.95
C ARG A 375 20.55 -120.78 25.59
N ASP A 376 21.82 -120.94 25.23
CA ASP A 376 22.90 -120.08 25.74
C ASP A 376 22.81 -118.64 25.21
N ALA A 377 22.35 -118.44 23.97
CA ALA A 377 22.06 -117.11 23.44
C ALA A 377 20.90 -116.45 24.19
N ASP A 378 19.78 -117.18 24.35
CA ASP A 378 18.58 -116.69 25.04
C ASP A 378 18.87 -116.37 26.52
N ARG A 379 19.72 -117.15 27.21
CA ARG A 379 20.16 -116.87 28.59
C ARG A 379 20.96 -115.57 28.71
N ARG A 380 21.89 -115.31 27.78
CA ARG A 380 22.67 -114.06 27.78
C ARG A 380 21.79 -112.85 27.53
N GLU A 381 20.84 -112.95 26.61
CA GLU A 381 19.89 -111.88 26.32
C GLU A 381 18.94 -111.61 27.50
N ALA A 382 18.43 -112.67 28.15
CA ALA A 382 17.63 -112.56 29.37
C ALA A 382 18.40 -111.87 30.50
N ALA A 383 19.68 -112.21 30.72
CA ALA A 383 20.52 -111.55 31.71
C ALA A 383 20.75 -110.06 31.39
N ALA A 384 20.97 -109.71 30.12
CA ALA A 384 21.13 -108.32 29.69
C ALA A 384 19.84 -107.49 29.87
N LEU A 385 18.67 -108.08 29.59
CA LEU A 385 17.37 -107.44 29.82
C LEU A 385 17.09 -107.27 31.31
N ALA A 386 17.39 -108.27 32.14
CA ALA A 386 17.27 -108.18 33.59
C ALA A 386 18.16 -107.05 34.18
N GLY A 387 19.41 -106.93 33.70
CA GLY A 387 20.30 -105.83 34.10
C GLY A 387 19.73 -104.44 33.77
N ARG A 388 19.23 -104.24 32.54
CA ARG A 388 18.59 -102.98 32.12
C ARG A 388 17.32 -102.66 32.93
N TRP A 389 16.54 -103.68 33.28
CA TRP A 389 15.37 -103.52 34.14
C TRP A 389 15.76 -103.05 35.54
N THR A 390 16.68 -103.75 36.21
CA THR A 390 17.06 -103.45 37.60
C THR A 390 17.67 -102.07 37.77
N GLU A 391 18.45 -101.59 36.79
CA GLU A 391 19.03 -100.24 36.80
C GLU A 391 17.96 -99.13 36.92
N GLN A 392 16.81 -99.31 36.27
CA GLN A 392 15.79 -98.27 36.17
C GLN A 392 14.53 -98.55 37.01
N ALA A 393 14.26 -99.80 37.37
CA ALA A 393 13.06 -100.21 38.12
C ALA A 393 12.93 -99.50 39.48
N GLY A 394 14.06 -99.24 40.15
CA GLY A 394 14.09 -98.55 41.44
C GLY A 394 13.55 -97.12 41.38
N ALA A 395 13.77 -96.39 40.27
CA ALA A 395 13.28 -95.02 40.10
C ALA A 395 11.75 -94.92 39.99
N PHE A 396 11.08 -96.04 39.69
CA PHE A 396 9.62 -96.12 39.51
C PHE A 396 8.92 -97.00 40.55
N ALA A 397 9.65 -97.45 41.58
CA ALA A 397 9.17 -98.39 42.59
C ALA A 397 8.57 -99.67 41.97
N LEU A 398 9.25 -100.21 40.95
CA LEU A 398 8.87 -101.45 40.28
C LEU A 398 9.57 -102.66 40.92
N PRO A 399 9.01 -103.88 40.80
CA PRO A 399 9.63 -105.10 41.31
C PRO A 399 11.04 -105.34 40.74
N ALA A 400 11.89 -106.06 41.48
CA ALA A 400 13.26 -106.36 41.03
C ALA A 400 13.31 -107.27 39.78
N GLN A 401 12.26 -108.05 39.54
CA GLN A 401 12.10 -108.85 38.33
C GLN A 401 11.27 -108.12 37.27
N PRO A 402 11.54 -108.34 35.96
CA PRO A 402 10.77 -107.72 34.90
C PRO A 402 9.27 -108.07 34.97
N ASP A 403 8.44 -107.06 35.28
CA ASP A 403 6.99 -107.18 35.42
C ASP A 403 6.30 -106.13 34.54
N SER A 404 5.75 -106.60 33.42
CA SER A 404 5.06 -105.73 32.46
C SER A 404 3.71 -105.22 32.99
N GLY A 405 3.09 -105.89 33.96
CA GLY A 405 1.86 -105.44 34.60
C GLY A 405 2.10 -104.21 35.47
N ALA A 406 3.04 -104.30 36.41
CA ALA A 406 3.39 -103.20 37.30
C ALA A 406 3.91 -101.96 36.55
N ALA A 407 4.72 -102.15 35.49
CA ALA A 407 5.21 -101.03 34.67
C ALA A 407 4.09 -100.32 33.88
N ARG A 408 3.10 -101.08 33.36
CA ARG A 408 1.94 -100.48 32.66
C ARG A 408 1.01 -99.71 33.61
N GLU A 409 0.84 -100.18 34.84
CA GLU A 409 0.07 -99.45 35.86
C GLU A 409 0.71 -98.09 36.19
N ARG A 410 2.03 -98.06 36.40
CA ARG A 410 2.78 -96.81 36.59
C ARG A 410 2.77 -95.91 35.36
N LEU A 411 2.77 -96.48 34.16
CA LEU A 411 2.61 -95.72 32.92
C LEU A 411 1.23 -95.05 32.87
N ALA A 412 0.16 -95.76 33.22
CA ALA A 412 -1.20 -95.22 33.27
C ALA A 412 -1.37 -94.10 34.32
N ASP A 413 -0.71 -94.20 35.48
CA ASP A 413 -0.65 -93.12 36.49
C ASP A 413 -0.05 -91.84 35.89
N VAL A 414 1.05 -91.97 35.14
CA VAL A 414 1.74 -90.84 34.50
C VAL A 414 0.93 -90.28 33.33
N GLU A 415 0.26 -91.11 32.54
CA GLU A 415 -0.68 -90.66 31.50
C GLU A 415 -1.85 -89.86 32.07
N THR A 416 -2.39 -90.29 33.22
CA THR A 416 -3.43 -89.56 33.95
C THR A 416 -2.91 -88.22 34.46
N LEU A 417 -1.67 -88.17 34.97
CA LEU A 417 -1.02 -86.92 35.37
C LEU A 417 -0.82 -85.98 34.18
N LEU A 418 -0.36 -86.49 33.04
CA LEU A 418 -0.18 -85.72 31.80
C LEU A 418 -1.50 -85.12 31.31
N ALA A 419 -2.61 -85.87 31.38
CA ALA A 419 -3.94 -85.35 31.05
C ALA A 419 -4.37 -84.21 31.97
N ARG A 420 -4.10 -84.31 33.29
CA ARG A 420 -4.37 -83.23 34.26
C ARG A 420 -3.51 -81.99 33.99
N VAL A 421 -2.22 -82.17 33.71
CA VAL A 421 -1.29 -81.07 33.39
C VAL A 421 -1.71 -80.38 32.08
N ALA A 422 -2.15 -81.13 31.07
CA ALA A 422 -2.67 -80.56 29.83
C ALA A 422 -3.95 -79.73 30.07
N ALA A 423 -4.84 -80.17 30.96
CA ALA A 423 -6.01 -79.39 31.36
C ALA A 423 -5.64 -78.12 32.14
N ASP A 424 -4.65 -78.18 33.04
CA ASP A 424 -4.10 -77.00 33.73
C ASP A 424 -3.50 -76.00 32.72
N GLU A 425 -2.72 -76.47 31.76
CA GLU A 425 -2.10 -75.64 30.71
C GLU A 425 -3.15 -74.97 29.82
N ALA A 426 -4.21 -75.70 29.42
CA ALA A 426 -5.31 -75.14 28.66
C ALA A 426 -6.04 -74.02 29.42
N ARG A 427 -6.26 -74.19 30.74
CA ARG A 427 -6.82 -73.14 31.61
C ARG A 427 -5.90 -71.93 31.74
N ALA A 428 -4.59 -72.15 31.91
CA ALA A 428 -3.60 -71.07 31.98
C ALA A 428 -3.55 -70.25 30.68
N LEU A 429 -3.60 -70.92 29.52
CA LEU A 429 -3.62 -70.26 28.21
C LEU A 429 -4.95 -69.53 27.93
N ASP A 430 -6.08 -70.08 28.36
CA ASP A 430 -7.38 -69.41 28.28
C ASP A 430 -7.42 -68.14 29.14
N HIS A 431 -7.01 -68.24 30.40
CA HIS A 431 -6.91 -67.09 31.31
C HIS A 431 -5.97 -66.02 30.75
N ARG A 432 -4.79 -66.39 30.22
CA ARG A 432 -3.87 -65.44 29.59
C ARG A 432 -4.49 -64.73 28.38
N ARG A 433 -5.22 -65.46 27.52
CA ARG A 433 -5.93 -64.87 26.39
C ARG A 433 -7.02 -63.89 26.83
N ARG A 434 -7.82 -64.26 27.84
CA ARG A 434 -8.85 -63.38 28.41
C ARG A 434 -8.24 -62.12 29.02
N PHE A 435 -7.12 -62.27 29.76
CA PHE A 435 -6.38 -61.17 30.34
C PHE A 435 -5.81 -60.21 29.28
N ASP A 436 -5.12 -60.73 28.28
CA ASP A 436 -4.53 -59.93 27.20
C ASP A 436 -5.63 -59.20 26.40
N ALA A 437 -6.78 -59.85 26.17
CA ALA A 437 -7.94 -59.23 25.52
C ALA A 437 -8.55 -58.10 26.37
N ALA A 438 -8.75 -58.30 27.67
CA ALA A 438 -9.25 -57.26 28.58
C ALA A 438 -8.27 -56.07 28.68
N GLN A 439 -6.96 -56.34 28.68
CA GLN A 439 -5.92 -55.30 28.68
C GLN A 439 -5.91 -54.49 27.37
N ALA A 440 -6.12 -55.14 26.23
CA ALA A 440 -6.27 -54.48 24.93
C ALA A 440 -7.54 -53.62 24.90
N GLU A 441 -8.67 -54.12 25.40
CA GLU A 441 -9.92 -53.36 25.49
C GLU A 441 -9.76 -52.12 26.38
N ARG A 442 -9.18 -52.26 27.58
CA ARG A 442 -8.88 -51.13 28.47
C ARG A 442 -8.02 -50.06 27.77
N SER A 443 -6.99 -50.47 27.03
CA SER A 443 -6.13 -49.54 26.28
C SER A 443 -6.93 -48.78 25.22
N ALA A 444 -7.78 -49.48 24.46
CA ALA A 444 -8.66 -48.87 23.46
C ALA A 444 -9.68 -47.90 24.08
N ARG A 445 -10.26 -48.24 25.25
CA ARG A 445 -11.17 -47.35 25.99
C ARG A 445 -10.43 -46.11 26.53
N THR A 446 -9.20 -46.27 27.01
CA THR A 446 -8.36 -45.16 27.47
C THR A 446 -8.10 -44.16 26.35
N GLU A 447 -7.70 -44.65 25.17
CA GLU A 447 -7.50 -43.79 24.00
C GLU A 447 -8.80 -43.10 23.57
N ALA A 448 -9.94 -43.77 23.66
CA ALA A 448 -11.24 -43.17 23.36
C ALA A 448 -11.54 -42.00 24.32
N VAL A 449 -11.31 -42.17 25.63
CA VAL A 449 -11.46 -41.10 26.63
C VAL A 449 -10.58 -39.90 26.29
N VAL A 450 -9.30 -40.13 25.99
CA VAL A 450 -8.35 -39.06 25.61
C VAL A 450 -8.84 -38.30 24.39
N ARG A 451 -9.27 -39.00 23.33
CA ARG A 451 -9.81 -38.36 22.11
C ARG A 451 -11.06 -37.52 22.39
N THR A 452 -12.02 -38.05 23.15
CA THR A 452 -13.24 -37.32 23.50
C THR A 452 -12.96 -36.12 24.40
N ALA A 453 -11.99 -36.23 25.32
CA ALA A 453 -11.59 -35.14 26.20
C ALA A 453 -10.95 -33.99 25.40
N GLN A 454 -10.05 -34.30 24.47
CA GLN A 454 -9.45 -33.31 23.58
C GLN A 454 -10.48 -32.59 22.70
N ALA A 455 -11.46 -33.33 22.17
CA ALA A 455 -12.55 -32.76 21.38
C ALA A 455 -13.42 -31.80 22.21
N PHE A 456 -13.80 -32.20 23.43
CA PHE A 456 -14.56 -31.36 24.36
C PHE A 456 -13.79 -30.10 24.76
N GLU A 457 -12.51 -30.22 25.10
CA GLU A 457 -11.67 -29.08 25.49
C GLU A 457 -11.48 -28.09 24.32
N GLY A 458 -11.33 -28.60 23.10
CA GLY A 458 -11.31 -27.78 21.88
C GLY A 458 -12.61 -27.00 21.66
N LEU A 459 -13.77 -27.62 21.88
CA LEU A 459 -15.07 -26.96 21.80
C LEU A 459 -15.25 -25.91 22.90
N ARG A 460 -14.85 -26.21 24.14
CA ARG A 460 -14.88 -25.25 25.26
C ARG A 460 -14.05 -24.01 24.98
N ARG A 461 -12.85 -24.16 24.39
CA ARG A 461 -12.01 -23.01 24.03
C ARG A 461 -12.68 -22.13 22.98
N ARG A 462 -13.22 -22.74 21.90
CA ARG A 462 -13.95 -22.00 20.85
C ARG A 462 -15.18 -21.29 21.40
N LEU A 463 -15.92 -21.92 22.32
CA LEU A 463 -17.05 -21.30 23.01
C LEU A 463 -16.62 -20.07 23.82
N ALA A 464 -15.51 -20.16 24.57
CA ALA A 464 -14.98 -19.03 25.32
C ALA A 464 -14.56 -17.88 24.40
N GLU A 465 -13.92 -18.17 23.27
CA GLU A 465 -13.56 -17.19 22.24
C GLU A 465 -14.81 -16.50 21.66
N ALA A 466 -15.86 -17.27 21.34
CA ALA A 466 -17.12 -16.73 20.82
C ALA A 466 -17.83 -15.82 21.85
N ASN A 467 -17.90 -16.25 23.12
CA ASN A 467 -18.45 -15.44 24.21
C ASN A 467 -17.68 -14.14 24.42
N HIS A 468 -16.34 -14.19 24.33
CA HIS A 468 -15.51 -12.99 24.46
C HIS A 468 -15.75 -12.02 23.28
N ALA A 469 -15.83 -12.52 22.05
CA ALA A 469 -16.13 -11.72 20.87
C ALA A 469 -17.52 -11.07 20.95
N GLU A 470 -18.52 -11.80 21.44
CA GLU A 470 -19.86 -11.26 21.72
C GLU A 470 -19.79 -10.13 22.75
N ALA A 471 -19.12 -10.33 23.89
CA ALA A 471 -18.98 -9.30 24.93
C ALA A 471 -18.31 -8.02 24.40
N LEU A 472 -17.28 -8.14 23.56
CA LEU A 472 -16.63 -7.00 22.91
C LEU A 472 -17.56 -6.28 21.91
N ALA A 473 -18.38 -7.02 21.18
CA ALA A 473 -19.38 -6.44 20.28
C ALA A 473 -20.48 -5.71 21.05
N VAL A 474 -20.96 -6.28 22.17
CA VAL A 474 -21.94 -5.64 23.07
C VAL A 474 -21.37 -4.36 23.68
N ALA A 475 -20.13 -4.38 24.20
CA ALA A 475 -19.48 -3.19 24.74
C ALA A 475 -19.30 -2.08 23.68
N ARG A 476 -18.95 -2.44 22.44
CA ARG A 476 -18.90 -1.48 21.32
C ARG A 476 -20.27 -0.91 20.98
N ARG A 477 -21.34 -1.73 21.01
CA ARG A 477 -22.72 -1.28 20.80
C ARG A 477 -23.12 -0.26 21.86
N GLU A 478 -22.81 -0.53 23.13
CA GLU A 478 -23.12 0.36 24.26
C GLU A 478 -22.33 1.67 24.20
N GLY A 479 -21.03 1.61 23.90
CA GLY A 479 -20.20 2.79 23.67
C GLY A 479 -20.73 3.66 22.52
N ALA A 480 -21.08 3.04 21.39
CA ALA A 480 -21.67 3.74 20.26
C ALA A 480 -23.05 4.34 20.57
N ALA A 481 -23.85 3.70 21.43
CA ALA A 481 -25.11 4.27 21.90
C ALA A 481 -24.88 5.51 22.78
N ALA A 482 -23.91 5.46 23.69
CA ALA A 482 -23.54 6.61 24.52
C ALA A 482 -23.00 7.79 23.68
N ASP A 483 -22.14 7.52 22.69
CA ASP A 483 -21.62 8.54 21.78
C ASP A 483 -22.74 9.18 20.93
N ARG A 484 -23.71 8.37 20.48
CA ARG A 484 -24.90 8.86 19.78
C ARG A 484 -25.71 9.78 20.68
N ASP A 485 -25.99 9.37 21.91
CA ASP A 485 -26.83 10.13 22.85
C ASP A 485 -26.14 11.43 23.28
N SER A 486 -24.81 11.41 23.46
CA SER A 486 -23.99 12.59 23.67
C SER A 486 -24.06 13.57 22.48
N ALA A 487 -23.93 13.06 21.24
CA ALA A 487 -24.09 13.89 20.05
C ALA A 487 -25.52 14.46 19.92
N LEU A 488 -26.56 13.71 20.29
CA LEU A 488 -27.94 14.23 20.34
C LEU A 488 -28.11 15.32 21.41
N ALA A 489 -27.44 15.19 22.55
CA ALA A 489 -27.44 16.22 23.60
C ALA A 489 -26.77 17.51 23.13
N ASP A 490 -25.61 17.41 22.47
CA ASP A 490 -24.91 18.56 21.86
C ASP A 490 -25.80 19.29 20.86
N LEU A 491 -26.54 18.54 20.04
CA LEU A 491 -27.42 19.07 19.00
C LEU A 491 -28.73 19.66 19.54
N ALA A 492 -29.15 19.28 20.75
CA ALA A 492 -30.42 19.70 21.33
C ALA A 492 -30.50 21.21 21.60
N GLU A 493 -29.39 21.83 21.99
CA GLU A 493 -29.30 23.27 22.20
C GLU A 493 -29.49 24.05 20.88
N ALA A 494 -28.83 23.58 19.82
CA ALA A 494 -28.83 24.25 18.52
C ALA A 494 -30.18 24.13 17.78
N PHE A 495 -30.85 22.98 17.90
CA PHE A 495 -32.09 22.68 17.19
C PHE A 495 -33.34 22.79 18.06
N ALA A 496 -33.26 23.45 19.22
CA ALA A 496 -34.41 23.65 20.10
C ALA A 496 -35.63 24.30 19.40
N GLY A 497 -35.38 25.12 18.37
CA GLY A 497 -36.42 25.78 17.56
C GLY A 497 -36.92 25.00 16.34
N GLU A 498 -36.35 23.84 15.99
CA GLU A 498 -36.77 23.05 14.83
C GLU A 498 -37.66 21.88 15.26
N ALA A 499 -38.95 21.94 14.95
CA ALA A 499 -39.85 20.82 15.27
C ALA A 499 -39.47 19.56 14.46
N GLY A 500 -39.43 18.42 15.13
CA GLY A 500 -39.20 17.12 14.47
C GLY A 500 -37.76 16.84 14.02
N TRP A 501 -36.78 17.64 14.47
CA TRP A 501 -35.39 17.52 14.02
C TRP A 501 -34.76 16.16 14.39
N ARG A 502 -35.15 15.60 15.55
CA ARG A 502 -34.66 14.29 16.01
C ARG A 502 -35.19 13.16 15.15
N GLU A 503 -36.50 13.10 14.89
CA GLU A 503 -37.06 12.07 14.03
C GLU A 503 -36.50 12.15 12.61
N ALA A 504 -36.31 13.38 12.08
CA ALA A 504 -35.72 13.58 10.76
C ALA A 504 -34.25 13.15 10.69
N LEU A 505 -33.46 13.44 11.74
CA LEU A 505 -32.06 13.03 11.86
C LEU A 505 -31.94 11.50 11.96
N GLU A 506 -32.78 10.85 12.77
CA GLU A 506 -32.74 9.40 12.96
C GLU A 506 -33.24 8.64 11.72
N ALA A 507 -34.25 9.16 11.03
CA ALA A 507 -34.77 8.52 9.82
C ALA A 507 -33.78 8.56 8.64
N ALA A 508 -33.08 9.69 8.44
CA ALA A 508 -32.13 9.83 7.33
C ALA A 508 -30.96 10.78 7.67
N PRO A 509 -29.95 10.33 8.43
CA PRO A 509 -28.90 11.21 8.95
C PRO A 509 -28.13 11.97 7.88
N ALA A 510 -27.76 11.29 6.79
CA ALA A 510 -27.02 11.90 5.69
C ALA A 510 -27.85 12.96 4.94
N ARG A 511 -29.14 12.67 4.69
CA ARG A 511 -30.05 13.60 4.01
C ARG A 511 -30.33 14.82 4.87
N PHE A 512 -30.55 14.61 6.17
CA PHE A 512 -30.79 15.70 7.12
C PHE A 512 -29.56 16.62 7.24
N ARG A 513 -28.36 16.04 7.39
CA ARG A 513 -27.10 16.79 7.41
C ARG A 513 -26.89 17.60 6.12
N ALA A 514 -27.12 17.02 4.96
CA ALA A 514 -26.97 17.71 3.67
C ALA A 514 -27.95 18.89 3.52
N ALA A 515 -29.23 18.69 3.88
CA ALA A 515 -30.23 19.75 3.83
C ALA A 515 -29.88 20.93 4.76
N LEU A 516 -29.35 20.66 5.95
CA LEU A 516 -28.88 21.70 6.86
C LEU A 516 -27.62 22.40 6.36
N ALA A 517 -26.69 21.67 5.74
CA ALA A 517 -25.49 22.25 5.13
C ALA A 517 -25.84 23.26 4.03
N GLU A 518 -26.80 22.91 3.18
CA GLU A 518 -27.30 23.79 2.12
C GLU A 518 -27.95 25.05 2.70
N ARG A 519 -28.81 24.90 3.73
CA ARG A 519 -29.42 26.03 4.43
C ARG A 519 -28.38 26.93 5.12
N ALA A 520 -27.38 26.34 5.77
CA ALA A 520 -26.29 27.07 6.44
C ALA A 520 -25.43 27.85 5.43
N ALA A 521 -25.08 27.23 4.29
CA ALA A 521 -24.36 27.90 3.21
C ALA A 521 -25.17 29.05 2.61
N ALA A 522 -26.47 28.85 2.37
CA ALA A 522 -27.36 29.90 1.89
C ALA A 522 -27.42 31.08 2.89
N TYR A 523 -27.56 30.80 4.18
CA TYR A 523 -27.57 31.83 5.22
C TYR A 523 -26.25 32.60 5.31
N GLN A 524 -25.11 31.91 5.31
CA GLN A 524 -23.79 32.54 5.34
C GLN A 524 -23.54 33.40 4.10
N ASN A 525 -23.96 32.93 2.91
CA ASN A 525 -23.87 33.71 1.67
C ASN A 525 -24.70 35.00 1.77
N GLN A 526 -25.96 34.89 2.17
CA GLN A 526 -26.82 36.07 2.36
C GLN A 526 -26.23 37.02 3.42
N ARG A 527 -25.56 36.51 4.46
CA ARG A 527 -24.90 37.34 5.49
C ARG A 527 -23.69 38.08 4.91
N GLY A 528 -22.93 37.41 4.05
CA GLY A 528 -21.84 38.04 3.28
C GLY A 528 -22.37 39.14 2.35
N LEU A 529 -23.46 38.87 1.63
CA LEU A 529 -24.14 39.87 0.79
C LEU A 529 -24.64 41.07 1.60
N LEU A 530 -25.19 40.85 2.79
CA LEU A 530 -25.63 41.93 3.67
C LEU A 530 -24.47 42.82 4.12
N LEU A 531 -23.35 42.22 4.53
CA LEU A 531 -22.15 42.99 4.91
C LEU A 531 -21.60 43.78 3.72
N ALA A 532 -21.60 43.21 2.52
CA ALA A 532 -21.19 43.88 1.30
C ALA A 532 -22.14 45.03 0.93
N ALA A 533 -23.46 44.82 1.04
CA ALA A 533 -24.47 45.85 0.77
C ALA A 533 -24.39 47.01 1.77
N ARG A 534 -24.17 46.73 3.07
CA ARG A 534 -23.93 47.77 4.09
C ARG A 534 -22.69 48.60 3.77
N LYS A 535 -21.59 47.94 3.41
CA LYS A 535 -20.37 48.65 2.99
C LYS A 535 -20.61 49.49 1.72
N ALA A 536 -21.32 48.95 0.73
CA ALA A 536 -21.67 49.69 -0.48
C ALA A 536 -22.55 50.93 -0.18
N ALA A 537 -23.45 50.83 0.79
CA ALA A 537 -24.26 51.95 1.25
C ALA A 537 -23.41 53.03 1.96
N GLU A 538 -22.45 52.62 2.79
CA GLU A 538 -21.47 53.54 3.42
C GLU A 538 -20.61 54.25 2.36
N ASP A 539 -20.03 53.50 1.41
CA ASP A 539 -19.21 54.03 0.33
C ASP A 539 -20.01 54.99 -0.58
N ALA A 540 -21.25 54.62 -0.93
CA ALA A 540 -22.14 55.47 -1.74
C ALA A 540 -22.58 56.74 -0.98
N THR A 541 -22.74 56.66 0.34
CA THR A 541 -23.02 57.83 1.19
C THR A 541 -21.85 58.81 1.18
N ALA A 542 -20.61 58.30 1.31
CA ALA A 542 -19.40 59.10 1.21
C ALA A 542 -19.23 59.71 -0.19
N GLU A 543 -19.49 58.94 -1.26
CA GLU A 543 -19.43 59.44 -2.63
C GLU A 543 -20.45 60.57 -2.88
N ARG A 544 -21.70 60.38 -2.41
CA ARG A 544 -22.75 61.40 -2.51
C ARG A 544 -22.34 62.68 -1.79
N ALA A 545 -21.75 62.57 -0.59
CA ALA A 545 -21.25 63.74 0.14
C ALA A 545 -20.15 64.49 -0.65
N ALA A 546 -19.20 63.76 -1.25
CA ALA A 546 -18.15 64.35 -2.08
C ALA A 546 -18.70 65.02 -3.35
N LYS A 547 -19.65 64.38 -4.04
CA LYS A 547 -20.33 64.97 -5.21
C LYS A 547 -21.19 66.18 -4.85
N GLY A 548 -21.79 66.17 -3.66
CA GLY A 548 -22.51 67.32 -3.11
C GLY A 548 -21.60 68.53 -2.96
N ALA A 549 -20.41 68.34 -2.37
CA ALA A 549 -19.43 69.41 -2.21
C ALA A 549 -18.89 69.94 -3.57
N ASP A 550 -18.65 69.07 -4.57
CA ASP A 550 -18.23 69.51 -5.91
C ASP A 550 -19.34 70.28 -6.65
N HIS A 551 -20.60 69.87 -6.48
CA HIS A 551 -21.75 70.62 -7.01
C HIS A 551 -21.86 72.01 -6.37
N GLU A 552 -21.78 72.12 -5.04
CA GLU A 552 -21.77 73.41 -4.33
C GLU A 552 -20.60 74.29 -4.78
N GLY A 553 -19.40 73.72 -4.94
CA GLY A 553 -18.24 74.44 -5.46
C GLY A 553 -18.41 74.91 -6.91
N ALA A 554 -19.01 74.08 -7.78
CA ALA A 554 -19.31 74.45 -9.16
C ALA A 554 -20.39 75.53 -9.26
N GLN A 555 -21.40 75.52 -8.37
CA GLN A 555 -22.41 76.58 -8.27
C GLN A 555 -21.77 77.93 -7.93
N GLN A 556 -20.91 77.96 -6.91
CA GLN A 556 -20.22 79.20 -6.52
C GLN A 556 -19.31 79.73 -7.63
N ALA A 557 -18.62 78.83 -8.36
CA ALA A 557 -17.75 79.21 -9.48
C ALA A 557 -18.54 79.80 -10.67
N GLU A 558 -19.70 79.22 -11.00
CA GLU A 558 -20.59 79.77 -12.04
C GLU A 558 -21.10 81.16 -11.65
N GLU A 559 -21.56 81.31 -10.40
CA GLU A 559 -22.11 82.58 -9.92
C GLU A 559 -21.04 83.70 -9.87
N ALA A 560 -19.79 83.35 -9.56
CA ALA A 560 -18.65 84.26 -9.62
C ALA A 560 -18.28 84.65 -11.06
N ALA A 561 -18.23 83.68 -11.98
CA ALA A 561 -17.92 83.92 -13.38
C ALA A 561 -19.00 84.76 -14.08
N ARG A 562 -20.29 84.51 -13.74
CA ARG A 562 -21.44 85.30 -14.21
C ARG A 562 -21.34 86.76 -13.77
N ARG A 563 -21.14 87.01 -12.48
CA ARG A 563 -20.95 88.37 -11.94
C ARG A 563 -19.80 89.12 -12.61
N ARG A 564 -18.69 88.43 -12.89
CA ARG A 564 -17.53 89.01 -13.58
C ARG A 564 -17.85 89.38 -15.03
N ALA A 565 -18.52 88.49 -15.78
CA ALA A 565 -18.92 88.75 -17.16
C ALA A 565 -19.91 89.92 -17.25
N ASP A 566 -20.91 89.96 -16.36
CA ASP A 566 -21.92 91.02 -16.31
C ASP A 566 -21.28 92.38 -15.97
N GLY A 567 -20.40 92.44 -14.95
CA GLY A 567 -19.70 93.68 -14.58
C GLY A 567 -18.73 94.20 -15.66
N LEU A 568 -18.13 93.32 -16.46
CA LEU A 568 -17.32 93.73 -17.62
C LEU A 568 -18.19 94.21 -18.78
N ALA A 569 -19.37 93.64 -18.98
CA ALA A 569 -20.33 94.07 -20.01
C ALA A 569 -20.80 95.51 -19.76
N GLU A 570 -21.15 95.83 -18.51
CA GLU A 570 -21.56 97.18 -18.10
C GLU A 570 -20.45 98.22 -18.36
N ARG A 571 -19.20 97.89 -17.97
CA ARG A 571 -18.03 98.75 -18.20
C ARG A 571 -17.73 98.96 -19.69
N LEU A 572 -17.89 97.91 -20.50
CA LEU A 572 -17.71 97.97 -21.95
C LEU A 572 -18.78 98.86 -22.60
N SER A 573 -20.05 98.73 -22.18
CA SER A 573 -21.14 99.59 -22.65
C SER A 573 -20.86 101.06 -22.34
N ALA A 574 -20.51 101.39 -21.09
CA ALA A 574 -20.23 102.77 -20.68
C ALA A 574 -19.09 103.41 -21.50
N ARG A 575 -18.00 102.68 -21.77
CA ARG A 575 -16.90 103.19 -22.60
C ARG A 575 -17.27 103.32 -24.07
N THR A 576 -18.13 102.44 -24.57
CA THR A 576 -18.65 102.50 -25.95
C THR A 576 -19.54 103.73 -26.14
N ASP A 577 -20.37 104.05 -25.14
CA ASP A 577 -21.24 105.23 -25.15
C ASP A 577 -20.42 106.54 -25.07
N GLU A 578 -19.40 106.60 -24.20
CA GLU A 578 -18.45 107.74 -24.14
C GLU A 578 -17.72 107.96 -25.47
N ARG A 579 -17.37 106.88 -26.18
CA ARG A 579 -16.72 106.96 -27.49
C ARG A 579 -17.67 107.40 -28.62
N ALA A 580 -18.93 107.00 -28.55
CA ALA A 580 -19.94 107.40 -29.53
C ALA A 580 -20.19 108.92 -29.50
N ALA A 581 -20.16 109.53 -28.32
CA ALA A 581 -20.40 110.97 -28.11
C ALA A 581 -19.36 111.91 -28.76
N LEU A 582 -18.11 111.46 -28.97
CA LEU A 582 -17.02 112.33 -29.46
C LEU A 582 -16.94 112.50 -30.98
N LEU A 583 -17.21 111.45 -31.77
CA LEU A 583 -17.07 111.49 -33.25
C LEU A 583 -18.29 110.95 -33.98
N GLY A 584 -19.46 110.86 -33.32
CA GLY A 584 -20.70 110.36 -33.94
C GLY A 584 -20.56 108.95 -34.55
N GLY A 585 -19.71 108.10 -33.95
CA GLY A 585 -19.42 106.76 -34.44
C GLY A 585 -18.38 106.66 -35.57
N GLN A 586 -17.77 107.77 -36.02
CA GLN A 586 -16.72 107.70 -37.04
C GLN A 586 -15.38 107.21 -36.46
N PRO A 587 -14.65 106.30 -37.14
CA PRO A 587 -13.30 105.89 -36.73
C PRO A 587 -12.33 107.08 -36.75
N VAL A 588 -11.45 107.18 -35.75
CA VAL A 588 -10.42 108.25 -35.66
C VAL A 588 -9.55 108.30 -36.93
N ALA A 589 -9.24 107.14 -37.50
CA ALA A 589 -8.48 107.02 -38.74
C ALA A 589 -9.21 107.64 -39.95
N ALA A 590 -10.54 107.52 -40.02
CA ALA A 590 -11.35 108.09 -41.10
C ALA A 590 -11.45 109.62 -40.99
N ALA A 591 -11.64 110.13 -39.77
CA ALA A 591 -11.72 111.57 -39.50
C ALA A 591 -10.37 112.28 -39.76
N ARG A 592 -9.24 111.69 -39.36
CA ARG A 592 -7.90 112.21 -39.67
C ARG A 592 -7.61 112.24 -41.17
N LYS A 593 -7.97 111.16 -41.89
CA LYS A 593 -7.76 111.06 -43.34
C LYS A 593 -8.52 112.17 -44.10
N ALA A 594 -9.78 112.43 -43.74
CA ALA A 594 -10.59 113.45 -44.39
C ALA A 594 -10.05 114.88 -44.19
N LEU A 595 -9.47 115.18 -43.02
CA LEU A 595 -8.84 116.49 -42.75
C LEU A 595 -7.52 116.66 -43.51
N ASP A 596 -6.70 115.61 -43.58
CA ASP A 596 -5.44 115.64 -44.35
C ASP A 596 -5.65 115.76 -45.86
N GLU A 597 -6.68 115.09 -46.41
CA GLU A 597 -7.04 115.20 -47.83
C GLU A 597 -7.44 116.62 -48.20
N ARG A 598 -8.25 117.29 -47.38
CA ARG A 598 -8.65 118.69 -47.60
C ARG A 598 -7.45 119.65 -47.57
N ARG A 599 -6.46 119.42 -46.69
CA ARG A 599 -5.23 120.22 -46.63
C ARG A 599 -4.39 120.04 -47.90
N ARG A 600 -4.17 118.79 -48.31
CA ARG A 600 -3.42 118.46 -49.53
C ARG A 600 -4.05 119.06 -50.78
N GLU A 601 -5.38 119.05 -50.89
CA GLU A 601 -6.08 119.67 -52.02
C GLU A 601 -5.88 121.20 -52.10
N ALA A 602 -5.91 121.88 -50.95
CA ALA A 602 -5.71 123.32 -50.88
C ALA A 602 -4.25 123.71 -51.14
N GLU A 603 -3.28 122.93 -50.64
CA GLU A 603 -1.84 123.08 -50.89
C GLU A 603 -1.53 122.91 -52.39
N ALA A 604 -2.03 121.84 -53.00
CA ALA A 604 -1.85 121.57 -54.42
C ALA A 604 -2.48 122.66 -55.31
N ARG A 605 -3.58 123.31 -54.88
CA ARG A 605 -4.16 124.46 -55.62
C ARG A 605 -3.23 125.67 -55.57
N LEU A 606 -2.65 125.98 -54.42
CA LEU A 606 -1.70 127.09 -54.27
C LEU A 606 -0.43 126.86 -55.09
N GLU A 607 0.11 125.64 -55.04
CA GLU A 607 1.31 125.28 -55.79
C GLU A 607 1.07 125.33 -57.30
N ARG A 608 -0.03 124.77 -57.80
CA ARG A 608 -0.41 124.87 -59.22
C ARG A 608 -0.54 126.31 -59.71
N ALA A 609 -1.15 127.19 -58.91
CA ALA A 609 -1.28 128.60 -59.30
C ALA A 609 0.05 129.36 -59.25
N THR A 610 0.98 128.95 -58.38
CA THR A 610 2.36 129.50 -58.31
C THR A 610 3.17 129.10 -59.52
N VAL A 611 3.14 127.81 -59.88
CA VAL A 611 3.84 127.25 -61.04
C VAL A 611 3.29 127.85 -62.33
N ALA A 612 1.96 127.96 -62.49
CA ALA A 612 1.36 128.55 -63.69
C ALA A 612 1.82 129.99 -63.95
N ARG A 613 2.06 130.77 -62.89
CA ARG A 613 2.59 132.14 -63.00
C ARG A 613 4.06 132.17 -63.44
N GLN A 614 4.88 131.26 -62.92
CA GLN A 614 6.29 131.15 -63.30
C GLN A 614 6.46 130.59 -64.71
N ASP A 615 5.66 129.59 -65.07
CA ASP A 615 5.66 128.96 -66.39
C ASP A 615 5.22 129.93 -67.49
N ALA A 616 4.18 130.74 -67.25
CA ALA A 616 3.80 131.80 -68.19
C ALA A 616 4.94 132.80 -68.43
N ALA A 617 5.69 133.18 -67.39
CA ALA A 617 6.83 134.08 -67.51
C ALA A 617 8.03 133.43 -68.24
N SER A 618 8.27 132.14 -68.04
CA SER A 618 9.33 131.38 -68.74
C SER A 618 8.99 131.12 -70.21
N ARG A 619 7.73 130.81 -70.54
CA ARG A 619 7.27 130.57 -71.92
C ARG A 619 7.42 131.80 -72.81
N LEU A 620 7.24 132.98 -72.23
CA LEU A 620 7.52 134.23 -72.93
C LEU A 620 8.99 134.31 -73.37
N SER A 621 9.92 133.93 -72.52
CA SER A 621 11.36 133.93 -72.84
C SER A 621 11.78 132.76 -73.74
N ALA A 622 11.10 131.61 -73.67
CA ALA A 622 11.40 130.43 -74.49
C ALA A 622 10.88 130.57 -75.94
N ALA A 623 9.70 131.15 -76.14
CA ALA A 623 9.16 131.42 -77.46
C ALA A 623 10.04 132.39 -78.27
N GLU A 624 10.83 133.24 -77.61
CA GLU A 624 11.84 134.10 -78.26
C GLU A 624 13.01 133.29 -78.83
N ARG A 625 13.41 132.16 -78.21
CA ARG A 625 14.57 131.33 -78.62
C ARG A 625 14.21 130.18 -79.58
N GLU A 626 13.02 129.59 -79.46
CA GLU A 626 12.64 128.41 -80.25
C GLU A 626 12.34 128.73 -81.72
N ALA A 627 11.98 129.97 -82.03
CA ALA A 627 11.83 130.45 -83.40
C ALA A 627 13.15 130.43 -84.21
N GLU A 628 14.29 130.28 -83.53
CA GLU A 628 15.62 130.36 -84.13
C GLU A 628 16.24 128.98 -84.43
N THR A 629 15.99 127.96 -83.61
CA THR A 629 16.72 126.66 -83.65
C THR A 629 16.08 125.57 -84.52
N ARG A 630 14.76 125.53 -84.66
CA ARG A 630 14.06 124.41 -85.35
C ARG A 630 14.22 124.38 -86.88
N GLY A 631 14.98 125.29 -87.48
CA GLY A 631 15.29 125.26 -88.91
C GLY A 631 16.31 124.19 -89.35
N GLU A 632 17.07 123.59 -88.42
CA GLU A 632 18.30 122.84 -88.78
C GLU A 632 18.20 121.29 -88.72
N ALA A 633 17.38 120.69 -87.85
CA ALA A 633 17.49 119.26 -87.49
C ALA A 633 16.87 118.22 -88.46
N ALA A 634 16.06 118.61 -89.44
CA ALA A 634 15.20 117.66 -90.16
C ALA A 634 15.85 116.68 -91.16
N ARG A 635 17.18 116.69 -91.34
CA ARG A 635 17.83 116.07 -92.52
C ARG A 635 18.54 114.72 -92.30
N ALA A 636 18.60 114.14 -91.08
CA ALA A 636 19.56 113.07 -90.76
C ALA A 636 19.05 111.60 -90.59
N CYS A 637 17.78 111.32 -90.26
CA CYS A 637 17.38 110.01 -89.68
C CYS A 637 16.99 108.84 -90.63
N ALA A 638 17.01 108.96 -91.96
CA ALA A 638 16.36 107.98 -92.86
C ALA A 638 17.14 106.68 -93.24
N GLY A 639 18.39 106.46 -92.81
CA GLY A 639 19.29 105.46 -93.43
C GLY A 639 19.40 104.02 -92.86
N LYS A 640 19.04 103.74 -91.60
CA LYS A 640 19.50 102.54 -90.86
C LYS A 640 18.61 101.26 -90.91
N ALA A 641 17.42 101.30 -91.52
CA ALA A 641 16.38 100.28 -91.28
C ALA A 641 16.47 98.92 -92.02
N ARG A 642 17.26 98.78 -93.10
CA ARG A 642 17.05 97.72 -94.12
C ARG A 642 17.84 96.41 -93.96
N GLU A 643 18.79 96.30 -93.03
CA GLU A 643 19.85 95.27 -93.09
C GLU A 643 19.58 93.96 -92.30
N ALA A 644 18.74 93.98 -91.25
CA ALA A 644 18.64 92.89 -90.27
C ALA A 644 17.82 91.63 -90.68
N ALA A 645 16.95 91.71 -91.70
CA ALA A 645 15.95 90.67 -91.98
C ALA A 645 16.46 89.43 -92.76
N GLN A 646 17.66 89.46 -93.34
CA GLN A 646 18.11 88.44 -94.32
C GLN A 646 18.91 87.24 -93.74
N ILE A 647 19.11 87.16 -92.41
CA ILE A 647 20.04 86.19 -91.76
C ILE A 647 19.34 84.92 -91.23
N LEU A 648 18.12 85.01 -90.71
CA LEU A 648 17.38 83.93 -90.04
C LEU A 648 16.96 82.77 -90.96
N ASP A 649 16.52 83.08 -92.17
CA ASP A 649 15.98 82.08 -93.11
C ASP A 649 17.00 81.02 -93.56
N ARG A 650 18.32 81.28 -93.45
CA ARG A 650 19.36 80.36 -93.92
C ARG A 650 19.67 79.19 -92.96
N ALA A 651 19.38 79.31 -91.66
CA ALA A 651 19.84 78.33 -90.66
C ALA A 651 18.92 77.10 -90.49
N ALA A 652 17.62 77.24 -90.74
CA ALA A 652 16.66 76.15 -90.55
C ALA A 652 16.77 75.06 -91.63
N ALA A 653 17.16 75.40 -92.86
CA ALA A 653 17.30 74.44 -93.95
C ALA A 653 18.40 73.36 -93.73
N GLY A 654 19.37 73.59 -92.83
CA GLY A 654 20.53 72.70 -92.62
C GLY A 654 20.31 71.47 -91.74
N ALA A 655 19.22 71.40 -90.95
CA ALA A 655 18.94 70.28 -90.03
C ALA A 655 17.97 69.23 -90.63
N ALA A 656 17.71 69.30 -91.94
CA ALA A 656 16.70 68.52 -92.66
C ALA A 656 15.31 68.58 -91.98
N ALA A 657 14.95 69.76 -91.47
CA ALA A 657 13.66 70.09 -90.88
C ALA A 657 13.29 71.54 -91.22
N THR A 658 12.02 71.84 -91.47
CA THR A 658 11.53 73.23 -91.61
C THR A 658 11.54 73.98 -90.27
N VAL A 659 11.52 75.34 -90.28
CA VAL A 659 11.40 76.17 -89.05
C VAL A 659 10.23 75.69 -88.17
N GLU A 660 9.19 75.11 -88.78
CA GLU A 660 8.00 74.60 -88.10
C GLU A 660 8.06 73.11 -87.68
N GLU A 661 8.87 72.25 -88.32
CA GLU A 661 9.10 70.84 -87.89
C GLU A 661 10.09 70.74 -86.72
N ALA A 662 11.09 71.62 -86.70
CA ALA A 662 11.99 71.79 -85.54
C ALA A 662 11.21 72.18 -84.27
N ARG A 663 10.07 72.88 -84.42
CA ARG A 663 9.16 73.18 -83.30
C ARG A 663 8.39 71.96 -82.76
N ARG A 664 8.24 70.84 -83.50
CA ARG A 664 7.29 69.74 -83.18
C ARG A 664 7.90 68.45 -82.60
N GLY A 665 9.11 68.05 -82.99
CA GLY A 665 9.78 66.81 -82.53
C GLY A 665 10.39 66.87 -81.12
N LEU A 666 10.27 68.00 -80.42
CA LEU A 666 10.88 68.28 -79.11
C LEU A 666 9.88 68.11 -77.93
N ALA A 667 8.95 67.13 -77.99
CA ALA A 667 7.73 67.12 -77.17
C ALA A 667 7.38 65.93 -76.19
N ALA A 668 8.09 64.77 -76.07
CA ALA A 668 7.76 63.63 -75.12
C ALA A 668 8.86 63.22 -74.09
N PRO A 669 8.54 62.66 -72.88
CA PRO A 669 9.47 62.42 -71.73
C PRO A 669 9.99 60.96 -71.51
N GLU A 670 10.97 60.73 -70.59
CA GLU A 670 11.89 59.56 -70.55
C GLU A 670 11.55 58.39 -69.57
N SER A 671 10.50 58.47 -68.74
CA SER A 671 10.23 57.53 -67.63
C SER A 671 9.53 56.21 -67.97
N GLU A 672 8.87 56.08 -69.14
CA GLU A 672 8.09 54.89 -69.50
C GLU A 672 8.95 53.71 -70.01
N LEU A 673 10.21 53.95 -70.40
CA LEU A 673 11.11 52.93 -70.96
C LEU A 673 11.74 51.97 -69.91
N ALA A 674 11.65 52.24 -68.61
CA ALA A 674 12.37 51.48 -67.57
C ALA A 674 11.55 50.37 -66.87
N ALA A 675 10.21 50.38 -66.99
CA ALA A 675 9.34 49.42 -66.28
C ALA A 675 9.26 48.03 -66.95
N GLU A 676 9.57 47.95 -68.24
CA GLU A 676 9.39 46.73 -69.07
C GLU A 676 10.53 45.71 -68.90
N GLU A 677 11.73 46.14 -68.48
CA GLU A 677 12.90 45.25 -68.32
C GLU A 677 12.84 44.37 -67.06
N SER A 678 12.09 44.74 -66.01
CA SER A 678 12.10 44.00 -64.73
C SER A 678 11.19 42.76 -64.71
N ALA A 679 10.15 42.69 -65.54
CA ALA A 679 9.21 41.58 -65.56
C ALA A 679 9.77 40.32 -66.26
N LEU A 680 10.80 40.47 -67.10
CA LEU A 680 11.36 39.38 -67.89
C LEU A 680 12.30 38.45 -67.07
N ALA A 681 12.84 38.91 -65.94
CA ALA A 681 13.84 38.19 -65.14
C ALA A 681 13.26 37.11 -64.19
N GLU A 682 12.05 37.30 -63.65
CA GLU A 682 11.43 36.33 -62.72
C GLU A 682 11.01 35.01 -63.40
N PHE A 683 10.59 35.09 -64.67
CA PHE A 683 10.04 33.94 -65.40
C PHE A 683 11.10 32.88 -65.76
N GLU A 684 12.37 33.27 -65.93
CA GLU A 684 13.45 32.35 -66.32
C GLU A 684 13.93 31.44 -65.18
N THR A 685 13.69 31.83 -63.92
CA THR A 685 14.21 31.13 -62.74
C THR A 685 13.40 29.86 -62.43
N VAL A 686 12.06 29.93 -62.47
CA VAL A 686 11.14 28.81 -62.18
C VAL A 686 11.29 27.64 -63.18
N ARG A 687 11.66 27.94 -64.43
CA ARG A 687 11.82 26.91 -65.48
C ARG A 687 13.02 25.99 -65.27
N ARG A 688 14.09 26.45 -64.60
CA ARG A 688 15.32 25.66 -64.38
C ARG A 688 15.14 24.56 -63.34
N ASP A 689 14.42 24.83 -62.25
CA ASP A 689 14.31 23.91 -61.11
C ASP A 689 13.45 22.67 -61.43
N ALA A 690 12.40 22.83 -62.25
CA ALA A 690 11.53 21.73 -62.66
C ALA A 690 12.23 20.71 -63.58
N ALA A 691 13.25 21.11 -64.34
CA ALA A 691 13.98 20.24 -65.27
C ALA A 691 14.96 19.29 -64.57
N LEU A 692 15.52 19.68 -63.42
CA LEU A 692 16.52 18.89 -62.67
C LEU A 692 15.89 17.66 -61.99
N LEU A 693 14.72 17.82 -61.38
CA LEU A 693 14.01 16.75 -60.67
C LEU A 693 13.50 15.63 -61.58
N ALA A 694 13.15 15.95 -62.83
CA ALA A 694 12.69 14.96 -63.81
C ALA A 694 13.84 14.06 -64.32
N ALA A 695 15.04 14.63 -64.47
CA ALA A 695 16.21 13.90 -64.96
C ALA A 695 16.76 12.89 -63.93
N GLU A 696 16.72 13.24 -62.64
CA GLU A 696 17.21 12.37 -61.56
C GLU A 696 16.36 11.09 -61.40
N ARG A 697 15.04 11.21 -61.48
CA ARG A 697 14.12 10.05 -61.37
C ARG A 697 14.18 9.11 -62.57
N ALA A 698 14.49 9.61 -63.76
CA ALA A 698 14.65 8.77 -64.94
C ALA A 698 15.93 7.91 -64.87
N ARG A 699 17.00 8.44 -64.27
CA ARG A 699 18.30 7.75 -64.13
C ARG A 699 18.25 6.56 -63.17
N LEU A 700 17.65 6.74 -61.98
CA LEU A 700 17.53 5.67 -60.99
C LEU A 700 16.72 4.46 -61.49
N ARG A 701 15.70 4.70 -62.32
CA ARG A 701 14.89 3.63 -62.93
C ARG A 701 15.66 2.89 -64.03
N ALA A 702 16.50 3.59 -64.80
CA ALA A 702 17.37 2.97 -65.80
C ALA A 702 18.48 2.11 -65.16
N ASP A 703 19.08 2.56 -64.06
CA ASP A 703 20.13 1.81 -63.34
C ASP A 703 19.61 0.50 -62.73
N HIS A 704 18.35 0.48 -62.25
CA HIS A 704 17.68 -0.73 -61.76
C HIS A 704 17.39 -1.76 -62.86
N HIS A 705 17.07 -1.31 -64.08
CA HIS A 705 16.86 -2.19 -65.23
C HIS A 705 18.17 -2.64 -65.92
N ALA A 706 19.26 -1.89 -65.75
CA ALA A 706 20.58 -2.20 -66.32
C ALA A 706 21.39 -3.21 -65.49
N THR A 707 21.12 -3.35 -64.19
CA THR A 707 21.81 -4.29 -63.29
C THR A 707 21.18 -5.69 -63.29
N GLY A 708 20.82 -6.18 -64.49
CA GLY A 708 20.22 -7.48 -64.78
C GLY A 708 21.10 -8.69 -64.44
N THR A 709 21.46 -8.84 -63.17
CA THR A 709 22.18 -9.97 -62.62
C THR A 709 21.23 -10.81 -61.77
N GLY A 710 20.81 -11.95 -62.32
CA GLY A 710 20.16 -13.03 -61.59
C GLY A 710 18.63 -13.01 -61.66
N ARG A 711 18.05 -13.25 -62.84
CA ARG A 711 16.70 -13.86 -62.89
C ARG A 711 16.86 -15.29 -62.35
N PRO A 712 16.23 -15.64 -61.22
CA PRO A 712 16.25 -17.02 -60.74
C PRO A 712 15.47 -17.92 -61.70
N ASP A 713 16.00 -19.11 -61.99
CA ASP A 713 15.32 -20.14 -62.78
C ASP A 713 14.11 -20.68 -62.00
N GLY A 714 12.95 -20.08 -62.25
CA GLY A 714 11.64 -20.45 -61.71
C GLY A 714 10.56 -19.60 -62.39
N THR A 715 9.32 -20.09 -62.45
CA THR A 715 8.20 -19.26 -62.94
C THR A 715 7.92 -18.11 -61.96
N VAL A 716 7.19 -17.09 -62.42
CA VAL A 716 6.74 -16.00 -61.51
C VAL A 716 5.90 -16.59 -60.37
N GLU A 717 5.11 -17.63 -60.67
CA GLU A 717 4.37 -18.38 -59.66
C GLU A 717 5.30 -19.11 -58.67
N ASP A 718 6.37 -19.77 -59.12
CA ASP A 718 7.31 -20.48 -58.23
C ASP A 718 8.08 -19.53 -57.30
N ALA A 719 8.52 -18.39 -57.83
CA ALA A 719 9.19 -17.35 -57.05
C ALA A 719 8.22 -16.68 -56.07
N ALA A 720 6.97 -16.46 -56.49
CA ALA A 720 5.92 -15.90 -55.63
C ALA A 720 5.54 -16.88 -54.51
N GLU A 721 5.43 -18.18 -54.79
CA GLU A 721 5.19 -19.21 -53.78
C GLU A 721 6.36 -19.38 -52.82
N ALA A 722 7.60 -19.43 -53.33
CA ALA A 722 8.79 -19.52 -52.49
C ALA A 722 8.93 -18.26 -51.60
N ALA A 723 8.69 -17.08 -52.16
CA ALA A 723 8.67 -15.83 -51.41
C ALA A 723 7.53 -15.81 -50.38
N ALA A 724 6.33 -16.30 -50.71
CA ALA A 724 5.21 -16.38 -49.77
C ALA A 724 5.49 -17.38 -48.64
N ARG A 725 6.10 -18.55 -48.92
CA ARG A 725 6.51 -19.53 -47.92
C ARG A 725 7.60 -18.99 -46.99
N ILE A 726 8.64 -18.37 -47.55
CA ILE A 726 9.73 -17.78 -46.77
C ILE A 726 9.21 -16.56 -45.98
N ALA A 727 8.34 -15.73 -46.56
CA ALA A 727 7.71 -14.62 -45.87
C ALA A 727 6.84 -15.10 -44.71
N GLY A 728 6.06 -16.16 -44.90
CA GLY A 728 5.26 -16.77 -43.83
C GLY A 728 6.13 -17.32 -42.70
N ALA A 729 7.18 -18.07 -43.02
CA ALA A 729 8.11 -18.61 -42.02
C ALA A 729 8.89 -17.50 -41.28
N LEU A 730 9.31 -16.47 -42.01
CA LEU A 730 10.01 -15.31 -41.44
C LEU A 730 9.07 -14.50 -40.55
N GLU A 731 7.80 -14.34 -40.93
CA GLU A 731 6.81 -13.63 -40.12
C GLU A 731 6.50 -14.38 -38.84
N GLU A 732 6.38 -15.71 -38.90
CA GLU A 732 6.19 -16.54 -37.71
C GLU A 732 7.39 -16.45 -36.75
N GLU A 733 8.62 -16.53 -37.25
CA GLU A 733 9.82 -16.37 -36.43
C GLU A 733 9.99 -14.94 -35.91
N ARG A 734 9.58 -13.92 -36.67
CA ARG A 734 9.53 -12.52 -36.20
C ARG A 734 8.51 -12.32 -35.09
N LEU A 735 7.34 -12.94 -35.20
CA LEU A 735 6.32 -12.91 -34.15
C LEU A 735 6.81 -13.62 -32.89
N ARG A 736 7.47 -14.78 -33.01
CA ARG A 736 8.08 -15.50 -31.88
C ARG A 736 9.19 -14.70 -31.21
N LEU A 737 10.10 -14.11 -31.99
CA LEU A 737 11.17 -13.25 -31.50
C LEU A 737 10.62 -11.98 -30.86
N GLY A 738 9.60 -11.36 -31.45
CA GLY A 738 8.89 -10.19 -30.92
C GLY A 738 8.20 -10.50 -29.59
N ALA A 739 7.52 -11.63 -29.48
CA ALA A 739 6.91 -12.09 -28.24
C ALA A 739 7.95 -12.41 -27.15
N ALA A 740 9.07 -13.04 -27.51
CA ALA A 740 10.16 -13.32 -26.57
C ALA A 740 10.83 -12.02 -26.08
N ARG A 741 11.12 -11.08 -26.99
CA ARG A 741 11.65 -9.75 -26.64
C ARG A 741 10.66 -8.96 -25.78
N GLY A 742 9.37 -8.98 -26.10
CA GLY A 742 8.35 -8.33 -25.30
C GLY A 742 8.26 -8.88 -23.87
N ARG A 743 8.44 -10.19 -23.68
CA ARG A 743 8.52 -10.79 -22.33
C ARG A 743 9.77 -10.36 -21.57
N LEU A 744 10.93 -10.30 -22.24
CA LEU A 744 12.18 -9.82 -21.63
C LEU A 744 12.08 -8.34 -21.24
N ASP A 745 11.61 -7.48 -22.14
CA ASP A 745 11.36 -6.07 -21.87
C ASP A 745 10.39 -5.87 -20.70
N ALA A 746 9.33 -6.67 -20.62
CA ALA A 746 8.37 -6.61 -19.52
C ALA A 746 9.00 -7.05 -18.18
N ASP A 747 9.84 -8.10 -18.19
CA ASP A 747 10.58 -8.54 -17.00
C ASP A 747 11.59 -7.47 -16.55
N ASP A 748 12.36 -6.91 -17.47
CA ASP A 748 13.34 -5.85 -17.18
C ASP A 748 12.65 -4.60 -16.62
N ARG A 749 11.53 -4.18 -17.20
CA ARG A 749 10.71 -3.08 -16.66
C ARG A 749 10.16 -3.40 -15.27
N ASN A 750 9.74 -4.65 -15.02
CA ASN A 750 9.29 -5.07 -13.70
C ASN A 750 10.42 -5.08 -12.68
N ARG A 751 11.62 -5.56 -13.04
CA ARG A 751 12.80 -5.52 -12.17
C ARG A 751 13.21 -4.09 -11.84
N ALA A 752 13.25 -3.21 -12.83
CA ALA A 752 13.53 -1.79 -12.62
C ALA A 752 12.48 -1.14 -11.71
N ARG A 753 11.18 -1.43 -11.93
CA ARG A 753 10.09 -0.95 -11.07
C ARG A 753 10.20 -1.47 -9.64
N LEU A 754 10.52 -2.76 -9.46
CA LEU A 754 10.70 -3.37 -8.14
C LEU A 754 11.92 -2.78 -7.41
N ALA A 755 13.03 -2.55 -8.12
CA ALA A 755 14.20 -1.88 -7.56
C ALA A 755 13.87 -0.44 -7.11
N GLY A 756 13.12 0.31 -7.92
CA GLY A 756 12.63 1.65 -7.56
C GLY A 756 11.70 1.63 -6.35
N LEU A 757 10.76 0.68 -6.29
CA LEU A 757 9.86 0.51 -5.14
C LEU A 757 10.61 0.11 -3.87
N ALA A 758 11.61 -0.76 -3.96
CA ALA A 758 12.44 -1.16 -2.83
C ALA A 758 13.25 0.04 -2.29
N ALA A 759 13.82 0.86 -3.18
CA ALA A 759 14.50 2.10 -2.80
C ALA A 759 13.54 3.10 -2.13
N ALA A 760 12.34 3.29 -2.68
CA ALA A 760 11.32 4.14 -2.10
C ALA A 760 10.84 3.64 -0.72
N ILE A 761 10.67 2.33 -0.54
CA ILE A 761 10.34 1.73 0.77
C ILE A 761 11.47 1.96 1.77
N ALA A 762 12.73 1.78 1.36
CA ALA A 762 13.88 2.02 2.24
C ALA A 762 13.95 3.49 2.69
N GLU A 763 13.74 4.43 1.76
CA GLU A 763 13.69 5.86 2.07
C GLU A 763 12.54 6.20 3.02
N GLN A 764 11.33 5.66 2.77
CA GLN A 764 10.18 5.89 3.64
C GLN A 764 10.36 5.27 5.02
N ARG A 765 11.00 4.10 5.13
CA ARG A 765 11.36 3.51 6.43
C ARG A 765 12.32 4.38 7.21
N ALA A 766 13.37 4.91 6.57
CA ALA A 766 14.31 5.82 7.21
C ALA A 766 13.62 7.11 7.71
N ARG A 767 12.72 7.68 6.89
CA ARG A 767 11.90 8.84 7.31
C ARG A 767 10.97 8.49 8.47
N HIS A 768 10.30 7.34 8.40
CA HIS A 768 9.41 6.87 9.45
C HIS A 768 10.17 6.65 10.77
N GLU A 769 11.36 6.04 10.74
CA GLU A 769 12.18 5.85 11.94
C GLU A 769 12.54 7.18 12.62
N LEU A 770 12.91 8.20 11.83
CA LEU A 770 13.13 9.55 12.35
C LEU A 770 11.87 10.12 13.01
N TRP A 771 10.73 10.07 12.31
CA TRP A 771 9.46 10.59 12.83
C TRP A 771 8.94 9.80 14.03
N ALA A 772 9.16 8.48 14.07
CA ALA A 772 8.82 7.63 15.20
C ALA A 772 9.71 7.95 16.41
N GLY A 773 11.01 8.18 16.20
CA GLY A 773 11.92 8.66 17.24
C GLY A 773 11.49 10.02 17.80
N MET A 774 11.16 10.98 16.93
CA MET A 774 10.60 12.26 17.35
C MET A 774 9.26 12.09 18.08
N GLY A 775 8.41 11.19 17.59
CA GLY A 775 7.13 10.82 18.20
C GLY A 775 7.31 10.30 19.63
N GLN A 776 8.29 9.42 19.84
CA GLN A 776 8.63 8.90 21.16
C GLN A 776 9.21 9.96 22.09
N LEU A 777 10.00 10.92 21.59
CA LEU A 777 10.64 11.93 22.44
C LEU A 777 9.67 13.05 22.83
N ILE A 778 8.94 13.61 21.86
CA ILE A 778 8.18 14.86 22.01
C ILE A 778 6.76 14.79 21.44
N GLY A 779 6.43 13.69 20.75
CA GLY A 779 5.16 13.52 20.06
C GLY A 779 4.00 13.22 21.00
N SER A 780 2.93 14.01 20.85
CA SER A 780 1.60 13.70 21.37
C SER A 780 0.56 14.47 20.56
N ALA A 781 -0.60 13.88 20.29
CA ALA A 781 -1.66 14.52 19.50
C ALA A 781 -2.17 15.84 20.13
N THR A 782 -2.06 15.96 21.45
CA THR A 782 -2.48 17.14 22.22
C THR A 782 -1.33 18.10 22.57
N GLY A 783 -0.09 17.78 22.16
CA GLY A 783 1.12 18.56 22.49
C GLY A 783 1.55 18.48 23.97
N HIS A 784 0.87 17.69 24.81
CA HIS A 784 1.14 17.62 26.25
C HIS A 784 2.58 17.17 26.57
N LYS A 785 3.15 16.24 25.80
CA LYS A 785 4.49 15.68 26.07
C LYS A 785 5.60 16.72 25.93
N MET A 786 5.60 17.47 24.82
CA MET A 786 6.51 18.60 24.62
C MET A 786 6.27 19.72 25.65
N ARG A 787 4.99 20.02 25.93
CA ARG A 787 4.63 21.05 26.90
C ARG A 787 5.14 20.73 28.30
N ASN A 788 4.95 19.51 28.78
CA ASN A 788 5.43 19.06 30.09
C ASN A 788 6.96 19.11 30.16
N PHE A 789 7.66 18.69 29.11
CA PHE A 789 9.12 18.79 29.03
C PHE A 789 9.61 20.25 29.13
N ALA A 790 9.04 21.17 28.35
CA ALA A 790 9.37 22.59 28.40
C ALA A 790 9.02 23.23 29.76
N GLN A 791 7.90 22.82 30.36
CA GLN A 791 7.50 23.24 31.69
C GLN A 791 8.44 22.70 32.77
N SER A 792 8.98 21.49 32.62
CA SER A 792 9.96 20.94 33.57
C SER A 792 11.26 21.74 33.58
N LEU A 793 11.72 22.21 32.42
CA LEU A 793 12.88 23.10 32.32
C LEU A 793 12.60 24.47 32.96
N SER A 794 11.38 24.98 32.75
CA SER A 794 10.93 26.23 33.37
C SER A 794 10.82 26.08 34.88
N LEU A 795 10.35 24.92 35.36
CA LEU A 795 10.30 24.58 36.78
C LEU A 795 11.69 24.46 37.37
N ASP A 796 12.65 23.84 36.69
CA ASP A 796 14.04 23.75 37.16
C ASP A 796 14.68 25.15 37.31
N MET A 797 14.37 26.07 36.39
CA MET A 797 14.75 27.49 36.52
C MET A 797 14.05 28.17 37.70
N LEU A 798 12.75 27.91 37.90
CA LEU A 798 11.98 28.46 39.02
C LEU A 798 12.55 28.01 40.35
N LEU A 799 12.78 26.71 40.50
CA LEU A 799 13.36 26.14 41.70
C LEU A 799 14.76 26.70 41.95
N THR A 800 15.55 26.97 40.92
CA THR A 800 16.86 27.63 41.06
C THR A 800 16.72 29.03 41.67
N HIS A 801 15.82 29.86 41.13
CA HIS A 801 15.59 31.20 41.66
C HIS A 801 14.94 31.20 43.05
N ALA A 802 13.97 30.30 43.27
CA ALA A 802 13.30 30.12 44.54
C ALA A 802 14.28 29.68 45.63
N ASN A 803 15.16 28.72 45.34
CA ASN A 803 16.17 28.24 46.29
C ASN A 803 17.15 29.33 46.72
N ARG A 804 17.50 30.27 45.83
CA ARG A 804 18.34 31.41 46.20
C ARG A 804 17.65 32.32 47.22
N HIS A 805 16.35 32.56 47.07
CA HIS A 805 15.58 33.33 48.05
C HIS A 805 15.29 32.50 49.32
N LEU A 806 15.10 31.19 49.17
CA LEU A 806 14.88 30.28 50.29
C LEU A 806 16.14 30.13 51.16
N GLU A 807 17.34 30.27 50.59
CA GLU A 807 18.59 30.28 51.36
C GLU A 807 18.68 31.47 52.33
N ASP A 808 18.06 32.60 52.00
CA ASP A 808 17.97 33.75 52.89
C ASP A 808 16.80 33.61 53.87
N LEU A 809 15.65 33.06 53.43
CA LEU A 809 14.42 32.93 54.22
C LEU A 809 14.43 31.76 55.21
N ALA A 810 14.91 30.59 54.79
CA ALA A 810 14.89 29.33 55.53
C ALA A 810 16.03 28.39 55.06
N ARG A 811 17.25 28.64 55.55
CA ARG A 811 18.49 27.89 55.19
C ARG A 811 18.37 26.37 55.28
N ARG A 812 17.51 25.88 56.17
CA ARG A 812 17.22 24.48 56.42
C ARG A 812 16.67 23.76 55.18
N TYR A 813 15.92 24.45 54.32
CA TYR A 813 15.18 23.82 53.22
C TYR A 813 15.75 24.15 51.85
N ARG A 814 15.73 23.16 50.96
CA ARG A 814 15.98 23.32 49.53
C ARG A 814 14.91 22.59 48.73
N LEU A 815 14.39 23.22 47.70
CA LEU A 815 13.43 22.64 46.77
C LEU A 815 14.15 21.91 45.64
N GLU A 816 13.66 20.73 45.28
CA GLU A 816 14.11 20.00 44.09
C GLU A 816 12.92 19.33 43.40
N ARG A 817 13.09 18.96 42.13
CA ARG A 817 12.09 18.21 41.40
C ARG A 817 12.15 16.72 41.77
N VAL A 818 11.00 16.06 41.79
CA VAL A 818 10.91 14.61 42.03
C VAL A 818 11.48 13.84 40.83
N ALA A 819 12.38 12.89 41.07
CA ALA A 819 12.97 12.09 40.01
C ALA A 819 11.90 11.20 39.34
N GLY A 820 11.72 11.34 38.02
CA GLY A 820 10.73 10.59 37.24
C GLY A 820 9.34 11.23 37.14
N ALA A 821 9.11 12.37 37.80
CA ALA A 821 7.91 13.18 37.62
C ALA A 821 8.22 14.49 36.89
N ASP A 822 7.36 14.89 35.95
CA ASP A 822 7.64 16.06 35.09
C ASP A 822 7.53 17.39 35.86
N LEU A 823 6.60 17.54 36.81
CA LEU A 823 6.24 18.83 37.43
C LEU A 823 6.08 18.81 38.96
N GLU A 824 6.48 17.73 39.64
CA GLU A 824 6.34 17.61 41.09
C GLU A 824 7.56 18.15 41.85
N ILE A 825 7.31 18.85 42.96
CA ILE A 825 8.34 19.47 43.80
C ILE A 825 8.41 18.72 45.13
N GLN A 826 9.63 18.48 45.61
CA GLN A 826 9.92 17.95 46.93
C GLN A 826 10.91 18.85 47.67
N VAL A 827 10.99 18.69 48.98
CA VAL A 827 11.82 19.49 49.87
C VAL A 827 12.95 18.61 50.42
N VAL A 828 14.16 19.15 50.41
CA VAL A 828 15.35 18.57 51.03
C VAL A 828 15.59 19.29 52.35
N ASP A 829 15.56 18.56 53.45
CA ASP A 829 15.85 19.07 54.80
C ASP A 829 17.34 18.88 55.12
N ARG A 830 18.10 19.98 55.06
CA ARG A 830 19.56 20.00 55.22
C ARG A 830 20.00 19.73 56.65
N GLU A 831 19.16 20.04 57.64
CA GLU A 831 19.46 19.78 59.05
C GLU A 831 19.18 18.33 59.44
N MET A 832 18.42 17.60 58.62
CA MET A 832 18.15 16.17 58.76
C MET A 832 18.95 15.33 57.75
N GLY A 833 20.16 15.77 57.40
CA GLY A 833 21.08 15.00 56.54
C GLY A 833 20.64 14.89 55.08
N ASP A 834 20.04 15.95 54.53
CA ASP A 834 19.49 16.01 53.17
C ASP A 834 18.33 15.01 52.92
N GLU A 835 17.49 14.82 53.93
CA GLU A 835 16.29 13.99 53.81
C GLU A 835 15.28 14.60 52.84
N ARG A 836 14.77 13.79 51.90
CA ARG A 836 13.80 14.20 50.88
C ARG A 836 12.39 13.93 51.36
N ARG A 837 11.57 14.98 51.45
CA ARG A 837 10.19 14.92 51.92
C ARG A 837 9.25 15.62 50.95
N GLY A 838 8.00 15.17 50.91
CA GLY A 838 6.97 15.89 50.15
C GLY A 838 6.69 17.26 50.78
N VAL A 839 6.31 18.25 49.97
CA VAL A 839 5.94 19.60 50.46
C VAL A 839 4.80 19.59 51.49
N HIS A 840 3.98 18.54 51.50
CA HIS A 840 2.86 18.36 52.43
C HIS A 840 3.28 18.01 53.88
N SER A 841 4.56 17.70 54.13
CA SER A 841 5.06 17.40 55.48
C SER A 841 5.60 18.62 56.24
N LEU A 842 5.57 19.81 55.63
CA LEU A 842 6.03 21.06 56.25
C LEU A 842 4.97 21.64 57.20
N SER A 843 5.41 22.32 58.26
CA SER A 843 4.50 23.08 59.14
C SER A 843 3.93 24.32 58.42
N GLY A 844 2.85 24.91 58.96
CA GLY A 844 2.16 26.05 58.33
C GLY A 844 3.07 27.27 58.08
N GLY A 845 3.99 27.58 58.99
CA GLY A 845 4.97 28.65 58.82
C GLY A 845 6.06 28.31 57.80
N GLU A 846 6.54 27.07 57.77
CA GLU A 846 7.56 26.61 56.82
C GLU A 846 7.01 26.54 55.38
N LEU A 847 5.77 26.08 55.23
CA LEU A 847 5.06 26.08 53.95
C LEU A 847 4.87 27.51 53.42
N PHE A 848 4.61 28.48 54.30
CA PHE A 848 4.53 29.89 53.93
C PHE A 848 5.87 30.42 53.41
N LEU A 849 6.99 30.15 54.10
CA LEU A 849 8.33 30.57 53.64
C LEU A 849 8.71 29.94 52.29
N VAL A 850 8.38 28.67 52.09
CA VAL A 850 8.58 27.96 50.80
C VAL A 850 7.72 28.58 49.70
N SER A 851 6.45 28.88 49.98
CA SER A 851 5.53 29.51 49.03
C SER A 851 5.96 30.93 48.67
N LEU A 852 6.45 31.69 49.66
CA LEU A 852 7.02 33.01 49.47
C LEU A 852 8.28 32.93 48.57
N ALA A 853 9.21 32.03 48.87
CA ALA A 853 10.41 31.83 48.05
C ALA A 853 10.07 31.46 46.59
N LEU A 854 9.05 30.63 46.36
CA LEU A 854 8.55 30.31 45.03
C LEU A 854 7.92 31.51 44.32
N ALA A 855 7.09 32.30 45.02
CA ALA A 855 6.49 33.51 44.46
C ALA A 855 7.56 34.55 44.07
N LEU A 856 8.61 34.68 44.89
CA LEU A 856 9.77 35.52 44.62
C LEU A 856 10.61 34.98 43.46
N GLY A 857 10.82 33.66 43.40
CA GLY A 857 11.49 32.99 42.28
C GLY A 857 10.76 33.18 40.95
N LEU A 858 9.43 33.11 40.97
CA LEU A 858 8.58 33.33 39.80
C LEU A 858 8.64 34.79 39.33
N SER A 859 8.59 35.73 40.28
CA SER A 859 8.81 37.15 40.00
C SER A 859 10.20 37.41 39.43
N ALA A 860 11.24 36.69 39.88
CA ALA A 860 12.60 36.79 39.33
C ALA A 860 12.71 36.24 37.90
N MET A 861 12.07 35.12 37.58
CA MET A 861 12.03 34.57 36.22
C MET A 861 11.30 35.47 35.23
N ALA A 862 10.16 36.05 35.64
CA ALA A 862 9.35 36.91 34.78
C ALA A 862 10.07 38.23 34.41
N ALA A 863 11.05 38.67 35.21
CA ALA A 863 11.81 39.89 34.96
C ALA A 863 12.76 39.80 33.74
N GLY A 864 13.14 38.58 33.32
CA GLY A 864 14.02 38.35 32.15
C GLY A 864 13.29 38.20 30.81
N THR A 865 11.96 38.14 30.82
CA THR A 865 11.11 38.04 29.62
C THR A 865 10.34 39.36 29.44
N ALA A 866 10.03 39.74 28.19
CA ALA A 866 9.57 41.09 27.79
C ALA A 866 8.15 41.51 28.26
N GLY A 867 7.83 41.32 29.54
CA GLY A 867 6.53 41.65 30.14
C GLY A 867 6.51 41.55 31.67
N GLY A 868 7.61 41.90 32.34
CA GLY A 868 7.85 41.63 33.76
C GLY A 868 6.68 41.94 34.71
N ILE A 869 6.46 41.04 35.67
CA ILE A 869 5.51 41.23 36.78
C ILE A 869 6.09 42.30 37.72
N GLY A 870 5.70 43.56 37.53
CA GLY A 870 6.24 44.71 38.28
C GLY A 870 5.72 44.86 39.72
N THR A 871 4.61 44.17 40.04
CA THR A 871 3.92 44.31 41.34
C THR A 871 3.54 42.94 41.90
N LEU A 872 3.87 42.69 43.17
CA LEU A 872 3.53 41.48 43.91
C LEU A 872 2.62 41.84 45.08
N PHE A 873 1.46 41.18 45.21
CA PHE A 873 0.61 41.29 46.41
C PHE A 873 0.70 40.01 47.23
N ILE A 874 0.96 40.15 48.52
CA ILE A 874 0.99 39.04 49.49
C ILE A 874 -0.15 39.28 50.47
N ASP A 875 -1.11 38.36 50.52
CA ASP A 875 -2.29 38.46 51.38
C ASP A 875 -2.25 37.45 52.50
N GLU A 876 -2.04 37.92 53.74
CA GLU A 876 -2.02 37.14 54.97
C GLU A 876 -0.96 36.00 54.98
N GLY A 877 -0.73 35.38 56.15
CA GLY A 877 0.25 34.27 56.31
C GLY A 877 1.52 34.61 57.09
N PHE A 878 1.74 35.89 57.42
CA PHE A 878 2.80 36.30 58.35
C PHE A 878 2.47 35.99 59.83
N GLY A 879 1.20 35.72 60.16
CA GLY A 879 0.75 35.42 61.52
C GLY A 879 1.08 34.00 62.01
N THR A 880 1.50 33.10 61.11
CA THR A 880 1.96 31.75 61.46
C THR A 880 3.47 31.62 61.60
N LEU A 881 4.21 32.72 61.42
CA LEU A 881 5.66 32.79 61.60
C LEU A 881 6.01 33.14 63.05
N ASP A 882 7.09 32.55 63.55
CA ASP A 882 7.72 33.02 64.78
C ASP A 882 8.38 34.41 64.56
N PRO A 883 8.62 35.20 65.62
CA PRO A 883 9.18 36.54 65.50
C PRO A 883 10.51 36.63 64.76
N ASP A 884 11.39 35.63 64.91
CA ASP A 884 12.71 35.62 64.26
C ASP A 884 12.57 35.36 62.75
N SER A 885 11.72 34.41 62.35
CA SER A 885 11.38 34.14 60.95
C SER A 885 10.66 35.31 60.27
N LEU A 886 9.81 36.03 61.01
CA LEU A 886 9.11 37.22 60.51
C LEU A 886 10.11 38.35 60.17
N ASP A 887 11.12 38.58 61.01
CA ASP A 887 12.13 39.61 60.78
C ASP A 887 13.01 39.34 59.56
N VAL A 888 13.35 38.07 59.34
CA VAL A 888 14.10 37.61 58.15
C VAL A 888 13.25 37.79 56.89
N ALA A 889 11.97 37.43 56.93
CA ALA A 889 11.05 37.61 55.81
C ALA A 889 10.88 39.10 55.43
N LEU A 890 10.71 39.99 56.41
CA LEU A 890 10.59 41.43 56.18
C LEU A 890 11.86 42.02 55.55
N SER A 891 13.03 41.60 56.03
CA SER A 891 14.33 42.05 55.49
C SER A 891 14.53 41.62 54.03
N CYS A 892 14.05 40.42 53.66
CA CYS A 892 14.05 39.95 52.28
C CYS A 892 13.10 40.76 51.37
N LEU A 893 11.93 41.14 51.88
CA LEU A 893 10.96 41.99 51.15
C LEU A 893 11.50 43.41 50.93
N GLU A 894 12.17 43.99 51.92
CA GLU A 894 12.86 45.29 51.82
C GLU A 894 13.99 45.25 50.76
N ALA A 895 14.78 44.17 50.72
CA ALA A 895 15.83 43.98 49.71
C ALA A 895 15.27 43.92 48.28
N LEU A 896 14.07 43.36 48.11
CA LEU A 896 13.37 43.32 46.81
C LEU A 896 12.79 44.68 46.41
N GLN A 897 12.29 45.46 47.37
CA GLN A 897 11.87 46.84 47.13
C GLN A 897 13.06 47.69 46.65
N ALA A 898 14.24 47.52 47.26
CA ALA A 898 15.47 48.20 46.84
C ALA A 898 15.89 47.85 45.40
N GLY A 899 15.50 46.67 44.91
CA GLY A 899 15.65 46.25 43.51
C GLY A 899 14.64 46.85 42.53
N GLY A 900 13.83 47.83 42.93
CA GLY A 900 12.89 48.55 42.06
C GLY A 900 11.52 47.89 41.88
N ARG A 901 11.14 46.95 42.76
CA ARG A 901 9.88 46.19 42.67
C ARG A 901 8.84 46.71 43.66
N GLN A 902 7.57 46.73 43.25
CA GLN A 902 6.47 47.10 44.14
C GLN A 902 5.92 45.85 44.83
N VAL A 903 6.06 45.77 46.16
CA VAL A 903 5.47 44.69 46.96
C VAL A 903 4.38 45.28 47.84
N GLY A 904 3.15 44.82 47.67
CA GLY A 904 2.03 45.13 48.56
C GLY A 904 1.80 43.97 49.51
N VAL A 905 1.64 44.26 50.80
CA VAL A 905 1.35 43.23 51.81
C VAL A 905 0.10 43.58 52.60
N ILE A 906 -0.77 42.59 52.78
CA ILE A 906 -1.96 42.65 53.64
C ILE A 906 -1.68 41.78 54.85
N SER A 907 -1.69 42.37 56.04
CA SER A 907 -1.39 41.66 57.29
C SER A 907 -2.06 42.35 58.47
N HIS A 908 -2.54 41.55 59.42
CA HIS A 908 -3.05 42.01 60.71
C HIS A 908 -1.99 41.97 61.84
N VAL A 909 -0.75 41.54 61.53
CA VAL A 909 0.33 41.34 62.51
C VAL A 909 0.93 42.68 62.95
N PRO A 910 0.88 43.03 64.25
CA PRO A 910 1.38 44.32 64.74
C PRO A 910 2.85 44.61 64.46
N ALA A 911 3.72 43.61 64.61
CA ALA A 911 5.16 43.74 64.36
C ALA A 911 5.50 44.17 62.92
N MET A 912 4.64 43.84 61.96
CA MET A 912 4.80 44.21 60.55
C MET A 912 4.34 45.64 60.25
N MET A 913 3.31 46.10 60.97
CA MET A 913 2.76 47.45 60.83
C MET A 913 3.76 48.54 61.26
N GLU A 914 4.72 48.22 62.15
CA GLU A 914 5.71 49.20 62.61
C GLU A 914 6.88 49.38 61.64
N ARG A 915 7.22 48.34 60.86
CA ARG A 915 8.38 48.34 59.94
C ARG A 915 8.06 48.92 58.56
N ILE A 916 6.81 48.85 58.09
CA ILE A 916 6.42 49.37 56.76
C ILE A 916 5.90 50.80 56.88
N GLY A 917 6.63 51.77 56.32
CA GLY A 917 6.35 53.20 56.44
C GLY A 917 5.14 53.73 55.65
N VAL A 918 4.67 53.02 54.64
CA VAL A 918 3.47 53.38 53.85
C VAL A 918 2.38 52.34 54.07
N GLN A 919 1.24 52.75 54.61
CA GLN A 919 0.17 51.87 55.04
C GLN A 919 -1.18 52.30 54.45
N ILE A 920 -1.97 51.32 54.05
CA ILE A 920 -3.38 51.52 53.70
C ILE A 920 -4.19 50.89 54.84
N ARG A 921 -4.67 51.71 55.77
CA ARG A 921 -5.41 51.24 56.95
C ARG A 921 -6.90 51.16 56.65
N VAL A 922 -7.48 49.98 56.83
CA VAL A 922 -8.91 49.73 56.70
C VAL A 922 -9.53 49.62 58.09
N ALA A 923 -10.49 50.49 58.43
CA ALA A 923 -11.20 50.49 59.70
C ALA A 923 -12.70 50.17 59.50
N PRO A 924 -13.27 49.19 60.21
CA PRO A 924 -14.70 48.89 60.14
C PRO A 924 -15.53 50.01 60.80
N LEU A 925 -16.62 50.44 60.17
CA LEU A 925 -17.52 51.50 60.66
C LEU A 925 -18.90 50.99 61.12
N GLY A 926 -19.14 49.68 61.07
CA GLY A 926 -20.43 49.05 61.39
C GLY A 926 -21.45 49.11 60.25
N GLY A 927 -22.39 48.16 60.21
CA GLY A 927 -23.41 48.05 59.17
C GLY A 927 -22.87 47.67 57.78
N GLY A 928 -21.82 46.84 57.71
CA GLY A 928 -21.21 46.41 56.44
C GLY A 928 -20.33 47.46 55.75
N ARG A 929 -20.08 48.61 56.37
CA ARG A 929 -19.25 49.69 55.81
C ARG A 929 -17.85 49.72 56.42
N SER A 930 -16.86 50.02 55.59
CA SER A 930 -15.45 50.18 55.98
C SER A 930 -14.92 51.54 55.51
N ARG A 931 -13.98 52.12 56.26
CA ARG A 931 -13.23 53.33 55.89
C ARG A 931 -11.79 52.98 55.58
N VAL A 932 -11.28 53.48 54.46
CA VAL A 932 -9.89 53.31 54.05
C VAL A 932 -9.15 54.65 54.22
N THR A 933 -8.00 54.63 54.89
CA THR A 933 -7.14 55.80 55.09
C THR A 933 -5.70 55.43 54.71
N VAL A 934 -5.03 56.25 53.92
CA VAL A 934 -3.60 56.06 53.60
C VAL A 934 -2.76 56.83 54.63
N LEU A 935 -1.83 56.14 55.27
CA LEU A 935 -0.86 56.71 56.20
C LEU A 935 0.53 56.57 55.57
N SER A 936 1.25 57.67 55.45
CA SER A 936 2.66 57.67 55.06
C SER A 936 3.45 58.36 56.15
N THR A 937 4.55 57.73 56.59
CA THR A 937 5.47 58.33 57.57
C THR A 937 6.26 59.53 57.02
N ALA A 938 6.03 59.97 55.77
CA ALA A 938 6.74 61.07 55.12
C ALA A 938 6.02 62.44 55.13
N THR A 939 4.83 62.58 55.70
CA THR A 939 4.11 63.88 55.71
C THR A 939 3.33 64.09 57.01
N THR A 940 4.03 64.55 58.05
CA THR A 940 3.42 65.12 59.27
C THR A 940 3.44 66.67 59.23
N LEU A 941 3.35 67.26 58.04
CA LEU A 941 3.27 68.72 57.84
C LEU A 941 2.67 69.00 56.46
N GLU A 942 1.34 69.13 56.37
CA GLU A 942 0.63 70.16 55.56
C GLU A 942 -0.89 69.92 55.51
N ALA A 943 -1.63 70.99 55.83
CA ALA A 943 -2.95 71.37 55.34
C ALA A 943 -4.21 70.52 55.68
N LEU A 944 -4.97 71.08 56.63
CA LEU A 944 -6.44 71.11 56.64
C LEU A 944 -7.03 71.30 55.23
N GLY A 945 -7.91 70.39 54.80
CA GLY A 945 -8.87 70.63 53.72
C GLY A 945 -8.83 69.62 52.58
N GLY A 946 -9.93 68.88 52.40
CA GLY A 946 -10.23 68.17 51.15
C GLY A 946 -10.20 66.64 51.25
N GLY A 947 -11.10 66.05 52.03
CA GLY A 947 -11.37 64.62 51.95
C GLY A 947 -12.00 64.25 50.61
N ARG A 948 -11.23 63.62 49.71
CA ARG A 948 -11.79 62.89 48.57
C ARG A 948 -12.25 61.51 49.05
N SER A 949 -13.54 61.43 49.39
CA SER A 949 -14.26 60.17 49.60
C SER A 949 -14.55 59.54 48.25
N LEU A 950 -13.91 58.42 47.93
CA LEU A 950 -14.36 57.49 46.88
C LEU A 950 -15.26 56.46 47.57
N THR A 951 -16.57 56.58 47.32
CA THR A 951 -17.56 55.61 47.78
C THR A 951 -17.65 54.51 46.72
N VAL A 952 -17.07 53.35 47.00
CA VAL A 952 -17.34 52.13 46.22
C VAL A 952 -18.46 51.40 46.96
N ALA A 953 -19.61 51.26 46.30
CA ALA A 953 -20.70 50.43 46.77
C ALA A 953 -20.42 48.98 46.37
N SER A 954 -20.48 48.08 47.35
CA SER A 954 -20.66 46.64 47.17
C SER A 954 -22.03 46.28 47.70
#